data_AF-W3WKV7-F1
#
_entry.id   AF-W3WKV7-F1
#
_cell.length_a   1.000
_cell.length_b   1.000
_cell.length_c   1.000
_cell.angle_alpha   90.00
_cell.angle_beta   90.00
_cell.angle_gamma   90.00
#
_symmetry.space_group_name_H-M   'P 1'
#
loop_
_entity.id
_entity.type
_entity.pdbx_description
1 polymer ?
#
loop_
_entity_poly.entity_id
_entity_poly.type
_entity_poly.pdbx_seq_one_letter_code
_entity_poly.pdbx_strand_id
1 'polypeptide(L)'
;MKHVPCDIILVIDVSYSMSGAAPVVGFDEQGKVTREHPGLSVLDIAKHAALTVLETLDDSDRLGIVKFSDTAEIVQDLQVMNPDNKTAADGCIRALQVENSTNLWQGIVEGIKLLKGQEDSGRNPAILLLTDGQPNGHVPLQGYIGGIQSLLPLPAAIHTFGFGNDIKSDLLKSIAEIGGGNYSFIPDAGMVGTVFVNAVAYLQSTFANRCELSLTYGENLCFQHGLMEETTGSKEVDNLTTLTSRLTLGSDKLKKKRLTIPLGNIHYGQSRMVYFNSDALDWSKMSPEELEMTVELRYSRMSSTQFVVAAQCNGLETILLPDWEVSYHQSRAMSCKYLSSFFPFEGNGERKAIDLLARHIVSSRERFSALSKIIPAKDFDDAYNKSLIQDLEGQIKLAVFNDKYLGTWGLHFFLSLWDAHAKQMRNTFKDPGVQLYGVDSPLFLECQKRLAFAFDTSVRPPEPSLKLEADGKYSDGRVTVSMSWYNRSDNPCFSASSMLTLANGQDIPVSILRKGFVLQTAAGSRKVAVVLETRVREVIMCRVNKTLLITPWHPIIHKGSWTFPATVATGAVVYSGSVYSILLEPDTDAQAHTLRIGGVWATTLGHGVTSGRDARAHRFLGNYARVSKALAILGISPDGVAVSSGVIRDKRSKRLTGFKNICPSSAQLEA
;
A
#
# COMPACT_ATOMS: atom_id res chain seq x y z
N MET A 1 -2.62 -13.57 19.61
CA MET A 1 -4.03 -13.22 19.89
C MET A 1 -4.87 -13.78 18.74
N LYS A 2 -6.09 -14.25 18.99
CA LYS A 2 -7.02 -14.59 17.89
C LYS A 2 -7.53 -13.29 17.25
N HIS A 3 -7.70 -13.26 15.93
CA HIS A 3 -8.28 -12.12 15.25
C HIS A 3 -9.80 -12.06 15.43
N VAL A 4 -10.39 -10.95 15.02
CA VAL A 4 -11.84 -10.74 15.00
C VAL A 4 -12.45 -11.52 13.84
N PRO A 5 -13.37 -12.47 14.09
CA PRO A 5 -14.01 -13.26 13.04
C PRO A 5 -14.68 -12.39 11.97
N CYS A 6 -14.56 -12.78 10.71
CA CYS A 6 -15.05 -12.00 9.57
C CYS A 6 -16.00 -12.81 8.66
N ASP A 7 -16.99 -12.11 8.09
CA ASP A 7 -17.80 -12.58 6.97
C ASP A 7 -17.36 -11.83 5.72
N ILE A 8 -16.57 -12.47 4.85
CA ILE A 8 -16.01 -11.83 3.66
C ILE A 8 -16.73 -12.33 2.42
N ILE A 9 -17.22 -11.41 1.59
CA ILE A 9 -17.75 -11.72 0.26
C ILE A 9 -16.78 -11.18 -0.80
N LEU A 10 -16.22 -12.08 -1.60
CA LEU A 10 -15.42 -11.73 -2.77
C LEU A 10 -16.36 -11.53 -3.96
N VAL A 11 -16.43 -10.31 -4.49
CA VAL A 11 -17.20 -9.99 -5.70
C VAL A 11 -16.19 -9.71 -6.81
N ILE A 12 -15.98 -10.68 -7.69
CA ILE A 12 -14.86 -10.71 -8.63
C ILE A 12 -15.35 -10.45 -10.04
N ASP A 13 -14.84 -9.39 -10.64
CA ASP A 13 -15.04 -9.07 -12.05
C ASP A 13 -14.30 -10.10 -12.91
N VAL A 14 -15.03 -10.74 -13.82
CA VAL A 14 -14.46 -11.67 -14.80
C VAL A 14 -14.74 -11.21 -16.23
N SER A 15 -15.04 -9.93 -16.45
CA SER A 15 -15.31 -9.37 -17.78
C SER A 15 -14.09 -9.36 -18.70
N TYR A 16 -14.32 -9.15 -20.01
CA TYR A 16 -13.27 -9.16 -21.02
C TYR A 16 -12.14 -8.16 -20.74
N SER A 17 -12.43 -6.99 -20.16
CA SER A 17 -11.40 -6.00 -19.82
C SER A 17 -10.38 -6.55 -18.81
N MET A 18 -10.78 -7.51 -17.97
CA MET A 18 -9.90 -8.21 -17.04
C MET A 18 -8.87 -9.13 -17.75
N SER A 19 -9.01 -9.41 -19.05
CA SER A 19 -7.95 -10.04 -19.85
C SER A 19 -6.81 -9.09 -20.22
N GLY A 20 -6.95 -7.80 -19.90
CA GLY A 20 -5.92 -6.79 -20.15
C GLY A 20 -4.58 -7.21 -19.54
N ALA A 21 -3.49 -6.92 -20.26
CA ALA A 21 -2.17 -7.16 -19.72
C ALA A 21 -1.97 -6.32 -18.46
N ALA A 22 -1.47 -6.95 -17.39
CA ALA A 22 -1.15 -6.26 -16.16
C ALA A 22 0.37 -6.07 -16.04
N PRO A 23 0.93 -5.01 -16.65
CA PRO A 23 2.35 -4.74 -16.57
C PRO A 23 2.74 -4.37 -15.15
N VAL A 24 3.86 -4.90 -14.68
CA VAL A 24 4.53 -4.38 -13.49
C VAL A 24 5.24 -3.09 -13.88
N VAL A 25 4.92 -2.00 -13.18
CA VAL A 25 5.48 -0.69 -13.46
C VAL A 25 6.75 -0.51 -12.63
N GLY A 26 7.90 -0.45 -13.31
CA GLY A 26 9.19 -0.11 -12.73
C GLY A 26 9.70 1.23 -13.22
N PHE A 27 10.89 1.61 -12.77
CA PHE A 27 11.63 2.76 -13.27
C PHE A 27 13.01 2.28 -13.73
N ASP A 28 13.48 2.77 -14.89
CA ASP A 28 14.85 2.51 -15.31
C ASP A 28 15.86 3.43 -14.60
N GLU A 29 17.14 3.24 -14.91
CA GLU A 29 18.30 3.98 -14.38
C GLU A 29 18.23 5.50 -14.64
N GLN A 30 17.32 5.95 -15.53
CA GLN A 30 17.09 7.35 -15.85
C GLN A 30 15.80 7.90 -15.22
N GLY A 31 15.11 7.10 -14.39
CA GLY A 31 13.82 7.46 -13.79
C GLY A 31 12.65 7.40 -14.77
N LYS A 32 12.83 6.78 -15.94
CA LYS A 32 11.76 6.61 -16.93
C LYS A 32 11.00 5.34 -16.63
N VAL A 33 9.68 5.42 -16.73
CA VAL A 33 8.77 4.31 -16.46
C VAL A 33 9.08 3.13 -17.39
N THR A 34 9.41 1.98 -16.82
CA THR A 34 9.51 0.69 -17.51
C THR A 34 8.26 -0.14 -17.21
N ARG A 35 7.74 -0.83 -18.22
CA ARG A 35 6.60 -1.74 -18.06
C ARG A 35 7.07 -3.14 -18.37
N GLU A 36 7.10 -4.00 -17.37
CA GLU A 36 7.39 -5.41 -17.56
C GLU A 36 6.08 -6.18 -17.69
N HIS A 37 5.91 -6.92 -18.79
CA HIS A 37 4.74 -7.74 -19.02
C HIS A 37 5.04 -9.20 -18.63
N PRO A 38 4.69 -9.66 -17.43
CA PRO A 38 4.87 -11.05 -17.01
C PRO A 38 4.04 -12.08 -17.79
N GLY A 39 3.15 -11.63 -18.68
CA GLY A 39 2.10 -12.48 -19.25
C GLY A 39 0.93 -12.72 -18.29
N LEU A 40 0.79 -11.90 -17.24
CA LEU A 40 -0.36 -11.94 -16.35
C LEU A 40 -1.46 -11.04 -16.88
N SER A 41 -2.69 -11.51 -16.80
CA SER A 41 -3.89 -10.70 -16.96
C SER A 41 -4.25 -9.98 -15.65
N VAL A 42 -5.12 -8.98 -15.72
CA VAL A 42 -5.71 -8.35 -14.53
C VAL A 42 -6.50 -9.38 -13.71
N LEU A 43 -7.19 -10.31 -14.37
CA LEU A 43 -7.88 -11.41 -13.69
C LEU A 43 -6.91 -12.33 -12.91
N ASP A 44 -5.70 -12.59 -13.43
CA ASP A 44 -4.69 -13.37 -12.69
C ASP A 44 -4.30 -12.68 -11.39
N ILE A 45 -4.20 -11.35 -11.41
CA ILE A 45 -3.92 -10.52 -10.24
C ILE A 45 -5.09 -10.57 -9.25
N ALA A 46 -6.33 -10.40 -9.73
CA ALA A 46 -7.53 -10.46 -8.90
C ALA A 46 -7.71 -11.85 -8.25
N LYS A 47 -7.48 -12.93 -8.99
CA LYS A 47 -7.48 -14.31 -8.47
C LYS A 47 -6.40 -14.50 -7.41
N HIS A 48 -5.20 -13.98 -7.64
CA HIS A 48 -4.12 -14.04 -6.66
C HIS A 48 -4.45 -13.26 -5.38
N ALA A 49 -5.08 -12.09 -5.49
CA ALA A 49 -5.61 -11.34 -4.35
C ALA A 49 -6.67 -12.14 -3.58
N ALA A 50 -7.64 -12.72 -4.28
CA ALA A 50 -8.69 -13.56 -3.69
C ALA A 50 -8.11 -14.78 -2.95
N LEU A 51 -7.11 -15.45 -3.53
CA LEU A 51 -6.40 -16.56 -2.89
C LEU A 51 -5.60 -16.10 -1.66
N THR A 52 -5.07 -14.88 -1.69
CA THR A 52 -4.41 -14.28 -0.52
C THR A 52 -5.39 -14.08 0.63
N VAL A 53 -6.58 -13.53 0.35
CA VAL A 53 -7.64 -13.41 1.36
C VAL A 53 -7.99 -14.79 1.89
N LEU A 54 -8.29 -15.74 1.01
CA LEU A 54 -8.68 -17.11 1.39
C LEU A 54 -7.67 -17.78 2.33
N GLU A 55 -6.37 -17.73 1.99
CA GLU A 55 -5.33 -18.40 2.77
C GLU A 55 -5.29 -17.93 4.23
N THR A 56 -5.74 -16.71 4.47
CA THR A 56 -5.63 -16.05 5.76
C THR A 56 -6.83 -16.26 6.69
N LEU A 57 -7.92 -16.81 6.16
CA LEU A 57 -9.13 -17.14 6.90
C LEU A 57 -8.98 -18.46 7.64
N ASP A 58 -9.63 -18.60 8.78
CA ASP A 58 -9.70 -19.85 9.54
C ASP A 58 -11.14 -20.30 9.82
N ASP A 59 -11.30 -21.30 10.69
CA ASP A 59 -12.60 -21.87 11.04
C ASP A 59 -13.51 -20.92 11.84
N SER A 60 -13.02 -19.74 12.23
CA SER A 60 -13.84 -18.67 12.78
C SER A 60 -14.45 -17.77 11.71
N ASP A 61 -13.86 -17.71 10.53
CA ASP A 61 -14.26 -16.85 9.41
C ASP A 61 -15.19 -17.54 8.43
N ARG A 62 -15.94 -16.75 7.65
CA ARG A 62 -16.72 -17.24 6.50
C ARG A 62 -16.38 -16.51 5.22
N LEU A 63 -16.43 -17.23 4.10
CA LEU A 63 -16.19 -16.69 2.76
C LEU A 63 -17.33 -17.06 1.81
N GLY A 64 -17.85 -16.06 1.11
CA GLY A 64 -18.71 -16.23 -0.07
C GLY A 64 -18.01 -15.68 -1.32
N ILE A 65 -18.35 -16.23 -2.49
CA ILE A 65 -17.70 -15.85 -3.75
C ILE A 65 -18.78 -15.62 -4.81
N VAL A 66 -18.78 -14.41 -5.38
CA VAL A 66 -19.59 -14.00 -6.52
C VAL A 66 -18.64 -13.67 -7.66
N LYS A 67 -18.90 -14.24 -8.84
CA LYS A 67 -18.29 -13.74 -10.09
C LYS A 67 -19.31 -12.90 -10.84
N PHE A 68 -18.86 -11.90 -11.59
CA PHE A 68 -19.75 -11.17 -12.48
C PHE A 68 -19.09 -10.81 -13.80
N SER A 69 -19.89 -10.89 -14.87
CA SER A 69 -19.58 -10.43 -16.22
C SER A 69 -20.81 -9.72 -16.79
N ASP A 70 -21.50 -10.25 -17.80
CA ASP A 70 -22.81 -9.75 -18.25
C ASP A 70 -23.93 -10.00 -17.21
N THR A 71 -23.78 -11.10 -16.48
CA THR A 71 -24.60 -11.51 -15.35
C THR A 71 -23.73 -11.74 -14.11
N ALA A 72 -24.33 -11.84 -12.92
CA ALA A 72 -23.61 -12.22 -11.71
C ALA A 72 -24.09 -13.57 -11.18
N GLU A 73 -23.15 -14.39 -10.74
CA GLU A 73 -23.38 -15.76 -10.26
C GLU A 73 -22.67 -15.96 -8.92
N ILE A 74 -23.38 -16.54 -7.96
CA ILE A 74 -22.81 -17.03 -6.71
C ILE A 74 -22.12 -18.37 -7.00
N VAL A 75 -20.79 -18.37 -7.05
CA VAL A 75 -20.00 -19.59 -7.28
C VAL A 75 -19.68 -20.33 -5.97
N GLN A 76 -19.84 -19.65 -4.84
CA GLN A 76 -19.82 -20.26 -3.51
C GLN A 76 -20.68 -19.44 -2.54
N ASP A 77 -21.62 -20.12 -1.86
CA ASP A 77 -22.37 -19.55 -0.75
C ASP A 77 -21.46 -19.18 0.43
N LEU A 78 -21.97 -18.39 1.37
CA LEU A 78 -21.22 -17.99 2.56
C LEU A 78 -20.98 -19.20 3.48
N GLN A 79 -19.74 -19.70 3.51
CA GLN A 79 -19.36 -20.91 4.24
C GLN A 79 -18.21 -20.67 5.21
N VAL A 80 -18.14 -21.45 6.30
CA VAL A 80 -17.03 -21.44 7.27
C VAL A 80 -15.73 -21.94 6.62
N MET A 81 -14.62 -21.25 6.82
CA MET A 81 -13.33 -21.56 6.19
C MET A 81 -12.53 -22.66 6.92
N ASN A 82 -13.15 -23.82 7.07
CA ASN A 82 -12.47 -25.06 7.45
C ASN A 82 -11.60 -25.59 6.28
N PRO A 83 -10.70 -26.56 6.49
CA PRO A 83 -9.79 -27.05 5.43
C PRO A 83 -10.48 -27.51 4.14
N ASP A 84 -11.63 -28.18 4.24
CA ASP A 84 -12.37 -28.69 3.09
C ASP A 84 -13.00 -27.54 2.27
N ASN A 85 -13.67 -26.62 2.95
CA ASN A 85 -14.28 -25.45 2.33
C ASN A 85 -13.23 -24.48 1.76
N LYS A 86 -12.05 -24.37 2.38
CA LYS A 86 -10.92 -23.61 1.81
C LYS A 86 -10.43 -24.25 0.51
N THR A 87 -10.37 -25.57 0.45
CA THR A 87 -9.98 -26.29 -0.78
C THR A 87 -11.02 -26.10 -1.88
N ALA A 88 -12.31 -26.13 -1.55
CA ALA A 88 -13.39 -25.83 -2.49
C ALA A 88 -13.31 -24.39 -3.02
N ALA A 89 -13.10 -23.41 -2.12
CA ALA A 89 -12.94 -22.00 -2.47
C ALA A 89 -11.73 -21.75 -3.37
N ASP A 90 -10.58 -22.37 -3.09
CA ASP A 90 -9.38 -22.30 -3.95
C ASP A 90 -9.71 -22.81 -5.36
N GLY A 91 -10.43 -23.93 -5.45
CA GLY A 91 -10.93 -24.50 -6.71
C GLY A 91 -11.81 -23.52 -7.49
N CYS A 92 -12.83 -22.93 -6.84
CA CYS A 92 -13.71 -21.94 -7.45
C CYS A 92 -12.95 -20.71 -7.97
N ILE A 93 -12.05 -20.15 -7.15
CA ILE A 93 -11.26 -18.96 -7.54
C ILE A 93 -10.37 -19.30 -8.74
N ARG A 94 -9.68 -20.45 -8.73
CA ARG A 94 -8.81 -20.87 -9.84
C ARG A 94 -9.59 -21.17 -11.13
N ALA A 95 -10.83 -21.61 -11.02
CA ALA A 95 -11.69 -21.90 -12.17
C ALA A 95 -12.24 -20.64 -12.87
N LEU A 96 -12.14 -19.46 -12.25
CA LEU A 96 -12.58 -18.20 -12.87
C LEU A 96 -11.84 -17.95 -14.19
N GLN A 97 -12.62 -17.63 -15.23
CA GLN A 97 -12.14 -17.30 -16.57
C GLN A 97 -12.77 -16.00 -17.04
N VAL A 98 -12.10 -15.35 -17.98
CA VAL A 98 -12.61 -14.15 -18.63
C VAL A 98 -13.85 -14.49 -19.46
N GLU A 99 -14.86 -13.64 -19.34
CA GLU A 99 -16.15 -13.71 -20.00
C GLU A 99 -16.42 -12.37 -20.74
N ASN A 100 -17.69 -12.03 -20.99
CA ASN A 100 -18.07 -10.97 -21.94
C ASN A 100 -17.99 -9.55 -21.35
N SER A 101 -19.11 -9.04 -20.82
CA SER A 101 -19.31 -7.64 -20.42
C SER A 101 -19.13 -7.47 -18.92
N THR A 102 -19.37 -6.27 -18.38
CA THR A 102 -19.13 -5.84 -17.00
C THR A 102 -20.42 -5.25 -16.40
N ASN A 103 -21.16 -6.07 -15.65
CA ASN A 103 -22.40 -5.74 -14.95
C ASN A 103 -22.13 -5.59 -13.45
N LEU A 104 -21.47 -4.48 -13.14
CA LEU A 104 -21.03 -4.14 -11.78
C LEU A 104 -22.20 -4.10 -10.78
N TRP A 105 -23.35 -3.61 -11.21
CA TRP A 105 -24.52 -3.48 -10.33
C TRP A 105 -25.03 -4.84 -9.85
N GLN A 106 -25.17 -5.80 -10.77
CA GLN A 106 -25.64 -7.13 -10.40
C GLN A 106 -24.64 -7.82 -9.47
N GLY A 107 -23.33 -7.66 -9.72
CA GLY A 107 -22.28 -8.16 -8.81
C GLY A 107 -22.43 -7.65 -7.38
N ILE A 108 -22.65 -6.34 -7.21
CA ILE A 108 -22.89 -5.71 -5.89
C ILE A 108 -24.17 -6.28 -5.24
N VAL A 109 -25.27 -6.38 -5.99
CA VAL A 109 -26.55 -6.88 -5.47
C VAL A 109 -26.46 -8.34 -5.03
N GLU A 110 -25.81 -9.21 -5.81
CA GLU A 110 -25.58 -10.61 -5.42
C GLU A 110 -24.65 -10.72 -4.21
N GLY A 111 -23.62 -9.88 -4.13
CA GLY A 111 -22.75 -9.81 -2.95
C GLY A 111 -23.50 -9.42 -1.68
N ILE A 112 -24.40 -8.44 -1.76
CA ILE A 112 -25.28 -8.04 -0.64
C ILE A 112 -26.24 -9.17 -0.26
N LYS A 113 -26.79 -9.90 -1.23
CA LYS A 113 -27.73 -11.01 -0.99
C LYS A 113 -27.12 -12.12 -0.12
N LEU A 114 -25.84 -12.43 -0.28
CA LEU A 114 -25.15 -13.45 0.52
C LEU A 114 -25.09 -13.14 2.03
N LEU A 115 -25.26 -11.87 2.41
CA LEU A 115 -25.21 -11.42 3.80
C LEU A 115 -26.59 -11.16 4.41
N LYS A 116 -27.67 -11.32 3.63
CA LYS A 116 -29.04 -11.16 4.16
C LYS A 116 -29.31 -12.21 5.24
N GLY A 117 -29.81 -11.77 6.39
CA GLY A 117 -30.09 -12.65 7.53
C GLY A 117 -28.84 -13.03 8.35
N GLN A 118 -27.70 -12.37 8.12
CA GLN A 118 -26.45 -12.58 8.86
C GLN A 118 -26.09 -11.38 9.76
N GLU A 119 -27.03 -10.48 10.04
CA GLU A 119 -26.78 -9.19 10.69
C GLU A 119 -26.28 -9.31 12.15
N ASP A 120 -26.50 -10.47 12.78
CA ASP A 120 -26.16 -10.78 14.18
C ASP A 120 -25.15 -11.93 14.31
N SER A 121 -24.35 -12.17 13.28
CA SER A 121 -23.37 -13.28 13.27
C SER A 121 -22.24 -13.12 14.29
N GLY A 122 -22.07 -11.92 14.87
CA GLY A 122 -20.91 -11.55 15.69
C GLY A 122 -19.60 -11.44 14.91
N ARG A 123 -19.66 -11.58 13.57
CA ARG A 123 -18.52 -11.47 12.66
C ARG A 123 -18.56 -10.12 11.96
N ASN A 124 -17.39 -9.57 11.64
CA ASN A 124 -17.29 -8.33 10.89
C ASN A 124 -17.61 -8.58 9.40
N PRO A 125 -18.69 -8.02 8.84
CA PRO A 125 -19.11 -8.32 7.49
C PRO A 125 -18.52 -7.32 6.48
N ALA A 126 -17.92 -7.82 5.40
CA ALA A 126 -17.25 -7.02 4.38
C ALA A 126 -17.45 -7.58 2.97
N ILE A 127 -17.75 -6.70 2.02
CA ILE A 127 -17.77 -7.01 0.59
C ILE A 127 -16.49 -6.46 -0.03
N LEU A 128 -15.70 -7.31 -0.69
CA LEU A 128 -14.49 -6.93 -1.43
C LEU A 128 -14.78 -7.02 -2.92
N LEU A 129 -15.01 -5.88 -3.55
CA LEU A 129 -15.27 -5.73 -4.98
C LEU A 129 -13.95 -5.58 -5.74
N LEU A 130 -13.63 -6.56 -6.58
CA LEU A 130 -12.39 -6.68 -7.35
C LEU A 130 -12.66 -6.43 -8.83
N THR A 131 -12.25 -5.28 -9.39
CA THR A 131 -12.64 -4.89 -10.75
C THR A 131 -11.66 -3.90 -11.37
N ASP A 132 -11.61 -3.83 -12.70
CA ASP A 132 -10.98 -2.73 -13.44
C ASP A 132 -11.98 -1.60 -13.75
N GLY A 133 -13.20 -1.65 -13.22
CA GLY A 133 -14.13 -0.52 -13.18
C GLY A 133 -14.61 -0.04 -14.55
N GLN A 134 -14.72 -0.91 -15.56
CA GLN A 134 -15.27 -0.55 -16.88
C GLN A 134 -16.72 -1.05 -17.07
N PRO A 135 -17.72 -0.59 -16.28
CA PRO A 135 -19.09 -1.03 -16.49
C PRO A 135 -19.58 -0.60 -17.87
N ASN A 136 -19.99 -1.58 -18.64
CA ASN A 136 -20.62 -1.49 -19.95
C ASN A 136 -21.96 -2.26 -20.01
N GLY A 137 -22.35 -2.91 -18.89
CA GLY A 137 -23.65 -3.55 -18.67
C GLY A 137 -24.73 -2.61 -18.11
N HIS A 138 -25.77 -3.21 -17.51
CA HIS A 138 -26.92 -2.47 -16.97
C HIS A 138 -26.52 -1.58 -15.78
N VAL A 139 -26.67 -0.26 -15.96
CA VAL A 139 -26.60 0.74 -14.88
C VAL A 139 -28.01 0.92 -14.30
N PRO A 140 -28.19 1.04 -12.97
CA PRO A 140 -29.50 1.37 -12.39
C PRO A 140 -30.05 2.67 -12.96
N LEU A 141 -31.38 2.80 -13.09
CA LEU A 141 -32.01 4.02 -13.62
C LEU A 141 -31.60 5.28 -12.85
N GLN A 142 -31.40 5.14 -11.54
CA GLN A 142 -30.98 6.19 -10.62
C GLN A 142 -29.44 6.31 -10.46
N GLY A 143 -28.67 5.64 -11.31
CA GLY A 143 -27.21 5.50 -11.18
C GLY A 143 -26.79 4.57 -10.03
N TYR A 144 -25.49 4.31 -9.92
CA TYR A 144 -24.95 3.41 -8.90
C TYR A 144 -25.20 3.94 -7.48
N ILE A 145 -24.99 5.24 -7.27
CA ILE A 145 -25.11 5.87 -5.95
C ILE A 145 -26.56 5.90 -5.48
N GLY A 146 -27.50 6.34 -6.33
CA GLY A 146 -28.92 6.26 -6.01
C GLY A 146 -29.40 4.82 -5.81
N GLY A 147 -28.82 3.87 -6.55
CA GLY A 147 -29.07 2.44 -6.39
C GLY A 147 -28.68 1.95 -5.00
N ILE A 148 -27.43 2.17 -4.59
CA ILE A 148 -26.93 1.74 -3.27
C ILE A 148 -27.68 2.46 -2.15
N GLN A 149 -27.98 3.75 -2.31
CA GLN A 149 -28.77 4.51 -1.35
C GLN A 149 -30.15 3.88 -1.09
N SER A 150 -30.80 3.35 -2.12
CA SER A 150 -32.09 2.65 -1.97
C SER A 150 -32.00 1.31 -1.23
N LEU A 151 -30.80 0.78 -1.00
CA LEU A 151 -30.53 -0.46 -0.29
C LEU A 151 -30.06 -0.24 1.16
N LEU A 152 -29.91 1.01 1.61
CA LEU A 152 -29.50 1.31 2.98
C LEU A 152 -30.60 0.93 4.01
N PRO A 153 -30.23 0.50 5.22
CA PRO A 153 -28.86 0.26 5.69
C PRO A 153 -28.26 -1.02 5.07
N LEU A 154 -26.99 -0.97 4.68
CA LEU A 154 -26.29 -2.12 4.12
C LEU A 154 -25.89 -3.14 5.20
N PRO A 155 -25.88 -4.45 4.88
CA PRO A 155 -25.43 -5.49 5.82
C PRO A 155 -23.91 -5.48 6.04
N ALA A 156 -23.13 -4.92 5.11
CA ALA A 156 -21.67 -4.86 5.16
C ALA A 156 -21.12 -3.58 4.53
N ALA A 157 -19.89 -3.25 4.90
CA ALA A 157 -19.09 -2.26 4.20
C ALA A 157 -18.67 -2.78 2.82
N ILE A 158 -18.75 -1.92 1.79
CA ILE A 158 -18.30 -2.25 0.42
C ILE A 158 -16.92 -1.64 0.18
N HIS A 159 -15.89 -2.47 0.12
CA HIS A 159 -14.53 -2.09 -0.24
C HIS A 159 -14.29 -2.36 -1.72
N THR A 160 -13.74 -1.39 -2.44
CA THR A 160 -13.49 -1.48 -3.88
C THR A 160 -12.00 -1.47 -4.17
N PHE A 161 -11.53 -2.44 -4.95
CA PHE A 161 -10.14 -2.56 -5.39
C PHE A 161 -10.07 -2.42 -6.90
N GLY A 162 -9.52 -1.30 -7.35
CA GLY A 162 -9.38 -0.95 -8.77
C GLY A 162 -8.04 -1.44 -9.31
N PHE A 163 -8.06 -2.30 -10.34
CA PHE A 163 -6.85 -2.87 -10.94
C PHE A 163 -6.47 -2.24 -12.28
N GLY A 164 -5.21 -1.86 -12.44
CA GLY A 164 -4.67 -1.29 -13.68
C GLY A 164 -4.95 0.21 -13.81
N ASN A 165 -4.62 0.81 -14.95
CA ASN A 165 -4.71 2.27 -15.17
C ASN A 165 -5.96 2.69 -15.97
N ASP A 166 -6.67 1.74 -16.57
CA ASP A 166 -7.86 2.03 -17.37
C ASP A 166 -9.13 1.84 -16.52
N ILE A 167 -9.12 2.39 -15.31
CA ILE A 167 -10.18 2.19 -14.30
C ILE A 167 -11.03 3.44 -14.07
N LYS A 168 -12.34 3.25 -13.84
CA LYS A 168 -13.21 4.34 -13.33
C LYS A 168 -13.10 4.45 -11.81
N SER A 169 -11.94 4.92 -11.35
CA SER A 169 -11.63 5.05 -9.92
C SER A 169 -12.58 5.98 -9.16
N ASP A 170 -13.11 6.98 -9.85
CA ASP A 170 -14.08 7.93 -9.32
C ASP A 170 -15.41 7.25 -8.96
N LEU A 171 -15.94 6.42 -9.86
CA LEU A 171 -17.10 5.57 -9.59
C LEU A 171 -16.83 4.59 -8.44
N LEU A 172 -15.67 3.90 -8.45
CA LEU A 172 -15.32 2.94 -7.40
C LEU A 172 -15.18 3.63 -6.03
N LYS A 173 -14.56 4.81 -5.98
CA LYS A 173 -14.52 5.64 -4.76
C LYS A 173 -15.91 5.99 -4.28
N SER A 174 -16.80 6.43 -5.17
CA SER A 174 -18.17 6.80 -4.78
C SER A 174 -18.96 5.60 -4.26
N ILE A 175 -18.81 4.41 -4.86
CA ILE A 175 -19.41 3.15 -4.37
C ILE A 175 -18.88 2.80 -2.98
N ALA A 176 -17.56 2.87 -2.77
CA ALA A 176 -16.95 2.59 -1.48
C ALA A 176 -17.42 3.58 -0.40
N GLU A 177 -17.49 4.86 -0.75
CA GLU A 177 -17.91 5.94 0.16
C GLU A 177 -19.36 5.78 0.61
N ILE A 178 -20.31 5.58 -0.31
CA ILE A 178 -21.71 5.33 0.06
C ILE A 178 -21.91 3.96 0.73
N GLY A 179 -21.07 2.99 0.37
CA GLY A 179 -21.05 1.66 0.94
C GLY A 179 -20.37 1.57 2.31
N GLY A 180 -19.84 2.68 2.85
CA GLY A 180 -19.12 2.70 4.13
C GLY A 180 -17.79 1.93 4.15
N GLY A 181 -17.26 1.55 2.99
CA GLY A 181 -15.97 0.86 2.84
C GLY A 181 -14.92 1.74 2.15
N ASN A 182 -13.83 1.14 1.67
CA ASN A 182 -12.63 1.86 1.21
C ASN A 182 -12.32 1.63 -0.25
N TYR A 183 -11.76 2.65 -0.90
CA TYR A 183 -11.19 2.52 -2.23
C TYR A 183 -9.68 2.27 -2.15
N SER A 184 -9.18 1.33 -2.96
CA SER A 184 -7.75 1.06 -3.08
C SER A 184 -7.35 0.90 -4.54
N PHE A 185 -6.30 1.62 -4.92
CA PHE A 185 -5.73 1.58 -6.26
C PHE A 185 -4.59 0.56 -6.35
N ILE A 186 -4.66 -0.35 -7.32
CA ILE A 186 -3.66 -1.40 -7.56
C ILE A 186 -3.16 -1.25 -9.01
N PRO A 187 -2.09 -0.46 -9.23
CA PRO A 187 -1.57 -0.22 -10.57
C PRO A 187 -0.96 -1.47 -11.20
N ASP A 188 -0.42 -2.38 -10.37
CA ASP A 188 0.19 -3.63 -10.82
C ASP A 188 0.29 -4.70 -9.72
N ALA A 189 0.73 -5.89 -10.13
CA ALA A 189 0.82 -7.08 -9.29
C ALA A 189 1.73 -6.92 -8.05
N GLY A 190 2.72 -6.02 -8.09
CA GLY A 190 3.62 -5.75 -6.96
C GLY A 190 2.92 -5.07 -5.79
N MET A 191 1.75 -4.44 -6.01
CA MET A 191 0.97 -3.80 -4.95
C MET A 191 -0.10 -4.69 -4.32
N VAL A 192 -0.37 -5.88 -4.87
CA VAL A 192 -1.43 -6.79 -4.38
C VAL A 192 -1.21 -7.19 -2.93
N GLY A 193 -0.05 -7.79 -2.63
CA GLY A 193 0.25 -8.29 -1.29
C GLY A 193 0.11 -7.17 -0.27
N THR A 194 0.74 -6.05 -0.55
CA THR A 194 0.70 -4.84 0.26
C THR A 194 -0.72 -4.32 0.55
N VAL A 195 -1.57 -4.22 -0.46
CA VAL A 195 -2.92 -3.65 -0.30
C VAL A 195 -3.86 -4.61 0.42
N PHE A 196 -3.88 -5.89 0.02
CA PHE A 196 -4.80 -6.88 0.60
C PHE A 196 -4.40 -7.32 2.00
N VAL A 197 -3.10 -7.44 2.29
CA VAL A 197 -2.61 -7.71 3.66
C VAL A 197 -3.11 -6.64 4.61
N ASN A 198 -3.02 -5.36 4.24
CA ASN A 198 -3.51 -4.29 5.10
C ASN A 198 -5.05 -4.28 5.21
N ALA A 199 -5.76 -4.45 4.09
CA ALA A 199 -7.23 -4.46 4.08
C ALA A 199 -7.78 -5.56 5.00
N VAL A 200 -7.29 -6.79 4.87
CA VAL A 200 -7.74 -7.91 5.72
C VAL A 200 -7.29 -7.73 7.17
N ALA A 201 -6.09 -7.19 7.42
CA ALA A 201 -5.64 -6.89 8.78
C ALA A 201 -6.59 -5.93 9.52
N TYR A 202 -7.13 -4.93 8.81
CA TYR A 202 -8.11 -4.01 9.38
C TYR A 202 -9.45 -4.69 9.67
N LEU A 203 -9.96 -5.52 8.75
CA LEU A 203 -11.17 -6.31 9.01
C LEU A 203 -11.01 -7.18 10.26
N GLN A 204 -9.88 -7.87 10.36
CA GLN A 204 -9.51 -8.79 11.44
C GLN A 204 -9.15 -8.10 12.76
N SER A 205 -9.02 -6.77 12.77
CA SER A 205 -8.73 -5.98 13.99
C SER A 205 -9.84 -4.97 14.31
N THR A 206 -11.00 -5.07 13.66
CA THR A 206 -12.14 -4.18 13.91
C THR A 206 -12.73 -4.41 15.30
N PHE A 207 -12.81 -3.36 16.12
CA PHE A 207 -13.44 -3.38 17.44
C PHE A 207 -14.96 -3.16 17.34
N ALA A 208 -15.36 -2.19 16.53
CA ALA A 208 -16.74 -1.81 16.36
C ALA A 208 -16.99 -1.31 14.94
N ASN A 209 -18.22 -1.52 14.46
CA ASN A 209 -18.70 -1.07 13.16
C ASN A 209 -19.91 -0.13 13.34
N ARG A 210 -20.34 0.49 12.24
CA ARG A 210 -21.43 1.48 12.23
C ARG A 210 -21.21 2.56 13.30
N CYS A 211 -19.98 3.03 13.42
CA CYS A 211 -19.61 4.06 14.39
C CYS A 211 -20.05 5.43 13.90
N GLU A 212 -20.73 6.18 14.74
CA GLU A 212 -21.18 7.54 14.52
C GLU A 212 -20.75 8.42 15.69
N LEU A 213 -20.11 9.56 15.39
CA LEU A 213 -19.73 10.56 16.36
C LEU A 213 -20.68 11.75 16.27
N SER A 214 -21.46 11.97 17.31
CA SER A 214 -22.37 13.12 17.41
C SER A 214 -21.80 14.19 18.34
N LEU A 215 -21.55 15.39 17.82
CA LEU A 215 -21.13 16.56 18.58
C LEU A 215 -22.33 17.50 18.76
N THR A 216 -22.69 17.80 20.01
CA THR A 216 -23.72 18.78 20.38
C THR A 216 -23.08 20.01 20.99
N TYR A 217 -23.36 21.19 20.44
CA TYR A 217 -22.66 22.44 20.75
C TYR A 217 -23.59 23.67 20.65
N GLY A 218 -23.20 24.80 21.23
CA GLY A 218 -23.98 26.04 21.19
C GLY A 218 -24.20 26.60 19.77
N GLU A 219 -25.36 27.20 19.48
CA GLU A 219 -25.70 27.69 18.12
C GLU A 219 -24.70 28.72 17.56
N ASN A 220 -24.06 29.47 18.44
CA ASN A 220 -23.09 30.53 18.13
C ASN A 220 -21.71 29.99 17.69
N LEU A 221 -21.40 28.72 17.92
CA LEU A 221 -20.19 28.08 17.42
C LEU A 221 -20.42 27.66 15.95
N CYS A 222 -19.58 28.18 15.05
CA CYS A 222 -19.59 27.83 13.63
C CYS A 222 -18.29 27.11 13.28
N PHE A 223 -18.40 25.90 12.72
CA PHE A 223 -17.29 25.18 12.13
C PHE A 223 -17.19 25.49 10.64
N GLN A 224 -15.98 25.62 10.12
CA GLN A 224 -15.76 25.91 8.71
C GLN A 224 -16.16 24.70 7.84
N HIS A 225 -17.10 24.91 6.91
CA HIS A 225 -17.79 23.87 6.11
C HIS A 225 -16.84 22.88 5.39
N GLY A 226 -15.72 23.37 4.82
CA GLY A 226 -14.84 22.53 3.98
C GLY A 226 -14.12 21.42 4.73
N LEU A 227 -13.81 21.59 6.02
CA LEU A 227 -12.97 20.66 6.78
C LEU A 227 -13.64 19.31 7.07
N MET A 228 -14.95 19.20 6.93
CA MET A 228 -15.66 17.98 7.29
C MET A 228 -15.57 16.91 6.19
N GLU A 229 -15.63 17.28 4.91
CA GLU A 229 -15.36 16.36 3.81
C GLU A 229 -13.88 15.94 3.79
N GLU A 230 -13.00 16.88 4.14
CA GLU A 230 -11.54 16.72 4.25
C GLU A 230 -11.13 15.78 5.40
N THR A 231 -11.95 15.67 6.44
CA THR A 231 -11.67 14.87 7.64
C THR A 231 -12.46 13.55 7.69
N THR A 232 -13.61 13.47 7.02
CA THR A 232 -14.52 12.30 7.08
C THR A 232 -14.62 11.53 5.76
N GLY A 233 -14.30 12.18 4.64
CA GLY A 233 -14.34 11.56 3.31
C GLY A 233 -15.74 11.14 2.85
N SER A 234 -16.81 11.77 3.36
CA SER A 234 -18.21 11.42 3.08
C SER A 234 -19.08 12.61 2.62
N LYS A 235 -19.92 12.38 1.60
CA LYS A 235 -20.96 13.28 1.05
C LYS A 235 -21.99 13.75 2.08
N GLU A 236 -22.19 13.02 3.17
CA GLU A 236 -23.24 13.32 4.15
C GLU A 236 -23.04 14.68 4.81
N VAL A 237 -21.82 15.22 4.79
CA VAL A 237 -21.48 16.43 5.54
C VAL A 237 -21.67 17.75 4.78
N ASP A 238 -21.79 17.72 3.46
CA ASP A 238 -22.06 18.94 2.66
C ASP A 238 -23.49 19.46 2.85
N ASN A 239 -24.40 18.59 3.29
CA ASN A 239 -25.72 18.98 3.76
C ASN A 239 -25.66 19.34 5.26
N LEU A 240 -24.87 20.36 5.60
CA LEU A 240 -24.82 20.92 6.96
C LEU A 240 -26.20 21.40 7.45
N THR A 241 -27.15 21.65 6.55
CA THR A 241 -28.57 21.91 6.88
C THR A 241 -29.37 20.67 7.24
N THR A 242 -28.96 19.46 6.84
CA THR A 242 -29.68 18.20 7.07
C THR A 242 -29.09 17.37 8.21
N LEU A 243 -27.78 17.50 8.49
CA LEU A 243 -27.15 16.89 9.68
C LEU A 243 -27.21 17.75 10.94
N THR A 244 -27.50 19.05 10.81
CA THR A 244 -27.68 19.94 11.96
C THR A 244 -29.14 20.03 12.37
N SER A 245 -29.58 19.14 13.26
CA SER A 245 -30.89 19.33 13.92
C SER A 245 -30.77 20.42 14.98
N ARG A 246 -31.62 21.45 14.93
CA ARG A 246 -31.79 22.38 16.06
C ARG A 246 -32.49 21.61 17.19
N LEU A 247 -31.83 21.50 18.34
CA LEU A 247 -32.41 20.92 19.54
C LEU A 247 -32.80 22.04 20.50
N THR A 248 -34.06 22.03 20.95
CA THR A 248 -34.54 22.84 22.07
C THR A 248 -34.65 21.91 23.27
N LEU A 249 -33.70 22.01 24.22
CA LEU A 249 -33.67 21.19 25.43
C LEU A 249 -34.07 22.04 26.64
N GLY A 250 -35.18 21.67 27.28
CA GLY A 250 -35.60 22.23 28.57
C GLY A 250 -36.23 23.63 28.51
N SER A 251 -36.59 24.14 29.69
CA SER A 251 -37.26 25.43 29.91
C SER A 251 -36.40 26.66 29.64
N ASP A 252 -35.15 26.49 29.22
CA ASP A 252 -34.19 27.56 28.95
C ASP A 252 -33.98 27.80 27.45
N LYS A 253 -33.91 29.08 27.09
CA LYS A 253 -33.89 29.63 25.72
C LYS A 253 -32.62 29.31 24.90
N LEU A 254 -31.79 28.34 25.30
CA LEU A 254 -30.51 28.04 24.67
C LEU A 254 -30.68 27.04 23.52
N LYS A 255 -30.42 27.52 22.29
CA LYS A 255 -30.44 26.69 21.08
C LYS A 255 -29.10 25.99 20.92
N LYS A 256 -29.12 24.65 20.81
CA LYS A 256 -27.94 23.83 20.48
C LYS A 256 -28.05 23.25 19.07
N LYS A 257 -26.89 23.08 18.43
CA LYS A 257 -26.70 22.38 17.16
C LYS A 257 -26.13 20.99 17.45
N ARG A 258 -26.51 19.99 16.67
CA ARG A 258 -25.94 18.63 16.73
C ARG A 258 -25.37 18.29 15.36
N LEU A 259 -24.12 17.89 15.29
CA LEU A 259 -23.44 17.39 14.09
C LEU A 259 -23.21 15.90 14.26
N THR A 260 -23.56 15.07 13.28
CA THR A 260 -23.26 13.62 13.32
C THR A 260 -22.29 13.26 12.20
N ILE A 261 -21.26 12.51 12.54
CA ILE A 261 -20.17 12.13 11.64
C ILE A 261 -20.10 10.61 11.57
N PRO A 262 -20.26 10.00 10.38
CA PRO A 262 -19.99 8.59 10.21
C PRO A 262 -18.49 8.35 10.34
N LEU A 263 -18.09 7.51 11.30
CA LEU A 263 -16.70 7.06 11.48
C LEU A 263 -16.43 5.71 10.82
N GLY A 264 -17.48 4.96 10.47
CA GLY A 264 -17.37 3.63 9.87
C GLY A 264 -16.88 2.61 10.89
N ASN A 265 -15.75 1.97 10.61
CA ASN A 265 -15.14 0.96 11.49
C ASN A 265 -14.04 1.60 12.35
N ILE A 266 -14.00 1.25 13.64
CA ILE A 266 -12.90 1.56 14.55
C ILE A 266 -12.20 0.28 14.99
N HIS A 267 -10.91 0.37 15.26
CA HIS A 267 -10.03 -0.79 15.39
C HIS A 267 -9.41 -0.88 16.78
N TYR A 268 -9.13 -2.10 17.24
CA TYR A 268 -8.46 -2.31 18.52
C TYR A 268 -7.10 -1.60 18.55
N GLY A 269 -6.82 -0.84 19.60
CA GLY A 269 -5.52 -0.19 19.80
C GLY A 269 -5.18 0.89 18.77
N GLN A 270 -6.16 1.43 18.04
CA GLN A 270 -5.93 2.53 17.12
C GLN A 270 -6.90 3.69 17.39
N SER A 271 -6.34 4.87 17.64
CA SER A 271 -7.11 6.11 17.79
C SER A 271 -7.63 6.62 16.44
N ARG A 272 -8.77 7.31 16.48
CA ARG A 272 -9.40 7.96 15.34
C ARG A 272 -9.63 9.44 15.67
N MET A 273 -8.82 10.33 15.10
CA MET A 273 -8.85 11.75 15.44
C MET A 273 -9.64 12.58 14.42
N VAL A 274 -10.68 13.28 14.86
CA VAL A 274 -11.44 14.23 14.03
C VAL A 274 -11.00 15.64 14.41
N TYR A 275 -10.61 16.44 13.41
CA TYR A 275 -10.18 17.82 13.58
C TYR A 275 -11.25 18.78 13.06
N PHE A 276 -11.52 19.84 13.82
CA PHE A 276 -12.42 20.91 13.42
C PHE A 276 -11.71 22.25 13.55
N ASN A 277 -11.89 23.12 12.55
CA ASN A 277 -11.55 24.52 12.69
C ASN A 277 -12.84 25.31 12.93
N SER A 278 -12.86 26.12 13.98
CA SER A 278 -13.90 27.12 14.19
C SER A 278 -13.42 28.47 13.65
N ASP A 279 -14.36 29.36 13.36
CA ASP A 279 -13.98 30.77 13.18
C ASP A 279 -13.33 31.31 14.47
N ALA A 280 -12.54 32.39 14.34
CA ALA A 280 -11.90 33.04 15.46
C ALA A 280 -12.96 33.56 16.44
N LEU A 281 -13.24 32.76 17.45
CA LEU A 281 -14.21 33.05 18.50
C LEU A 281 -13.43 33.46 19.75
N ASP A 282 -13.86 34.57 20.34
CA ASP A 282 -13.36 34.99 21.64
C ASP A 282 -14.11 34.21 22.71
N TRP A 283 -13.60 33.01 23.01
CA TRP A 283 -14.15 32.08 24.01
C TRP A 283 -14.35 32.76 25.38
N SER A 284 -13.59 33.83 25.69
CA SER A 284 -13.72 34.57 26.95
C SER A 284 -15.02 35.38 27.07
N LYS A 285 -15.73 35.63 25.95
CA LYS A 285 -16.97 36.42 25.90
C LYS A 285 -18.24 35.57 25.85
N MET A 286 -18.11 34.25 25.81
CA MET A 286 -19.24 33.31 25.71
C MET A 286 -19.63 32.79 27.10
N SER A 287 -20.92 32.51 27.31
CA SER A 287 -21.36 31.93 28.58
C SER A 287 -20.85 30.48 28.72
N PRO A 288 -20.64 29.98 29.95
CA PRO A 288 -20.26 28.58 30.16
C PRO A 288 -21.21 27.57 29.51
N GLU A 289 -22.51 27.90 29.39
CA GLU A 289 -23.51 27.04 28.73
C GLU A 289 -23.38 27.05 27.20
N GLU A 290 -22.92 28.16 26.61
CA GLU A 290 -22.63 28.26 25.18
C GLU A 290 -21.37 27.49 24.78
N LEU A 291 -20.45 27.32 25.74
CA LEU A 291 -19.18 26.62 25.58
C LEU A 291 -19.23 25.14 25.94
N GLU A 292 -20.37 24.68 26.45
CA GLU A 292 -20.59 23.27 26.78
C GLU A 292 -20.78 22.46 25.50
N MET A 293 -19.87 21.52 25.27
CA MET A 293 -19.94 20.57 24.17
C MET A 293 -20.13 19.17 24.72
N THR A 294 -21.04 18.41 24.11
CA THR A 294 -21.24 16.99 24.39
C THR A 294 -20.89 16.18 23.15
N VAL A 295 -20.03 15.18 23.31
CA VAL A 295 -19.62 14.26 22.25
C VAL A 295 -20.15 12.88 22.58
N GLU A 296 -20.92 12.30 21.68
CA GLU A 296 -21.47 10.94 21.80
C GLU A 296 -20.88 10.05 20.71
N LEU A 297 -20.30 8.93 21.08
CA LEU A 297 -19.92 7.86 20.16
C LEU A 297 -20.98 6.76 20.23
N ARG A 298 -21.76 6.61 19.16
CA ARG A 298 -22.66 5.47 18.94
C ARG A 298 -21.93 4.43 18.10
N TYR A 299 -22.02 3.16 18.48
CA TYR A 299 -21.36 2.08 17.73
C TYR A 299 -22.04 0.72 17.93
N SER A 300 -21.78 -0.22 17.03
CA SER A 300 -22.15 -1.63 17.20
C SER A 300 -20.89 -2.50 17.30
N ARG A 301 -21.01 -3.64 17.99
CA ARG A 301 -20.00 -4.70 18.00
C ARG A 301 -20.48 -5.87 17.14
N MET A 302 -20.75 -5.60 15.86
CA MET A 302 -21.10 -6.61 14.87
C MET A 302 -22.38 -7.37 15.25
N SER A 303 -23.32 -6.63 15.82
CA SER A 303 -24.67 -7.08 16.18
C SER A 303 -25.69 -5.93 16.02
N SER A 304 -26.95 -6.24 16.20
CA SER A 304 -28.08 -5.31 16.25
C SER A 304 -28.02 -4.42 17.51
N THR A 305 -27.26 -4.82 18.53
CA THR A 305 -27.10 -4.03 19.76
C THR A 305 -26.21 -2.81 19.51
N GLN A 306 -26.75 -1.63 19.82
CA GLN A 306 -26.01 -0.38 19.79
C GLN A 306 -25.52 0.02 21.19
N PHE A 307 -24.28 0.50 21.25
CA PHE A 307 -23.65 1.07 22.42
C PHE A 307 -23.51 2.58 22.22
N VAL A 308 -23.62 3.33 23.31
CA VAL A 308 -23.38 4.77 23.31
C VAL A 308 -22.45 5.10 24.47
N VAL A 309 -21.42 5.88 24.17
CA VAL A 309 -20.52 6.46 25.17
C VAL A 309 -20.53 7.97 24.95
N ALA A 310 -20.71 8.75 26.02
CA ALA A 310 -20.72 10.19 25.96
C ALA A 310 -19.60 10.79 26.80
N ALA A 311 -19.05 11.90 26.32
CA ALA A 311 -18.13 12.76 27.05
C ALA A 311 -18.63 14.21 26.95
N GLN A 312 -18.34 15.00 27.97
CA GLN A 312 -18.64 16.43 27.99
C GLN A 312 -17.35 17.21 28.20
N CYS A 313 -17.23 18.34 27.53
CA CYS A 313 -16.15 19.29 27.75
C CYS A 313 -16.69 20.72 27.76
N ASN A 314 -15.98 21.58 28.49
CA ASN A 314 -16.20 23.02 28.47
C ASN A 314 -15.05 23.67 27.67
N GLY A 315 -15.38 24.59 26.75
CA GLY A 315 -14.38 25.31 25.94
C GLY A 315 -13.30 26.06 26.75
N LEU A 316 -13.54 26.34 28.04
CA LEU A 316 -12.56 26.95 28.95
C LEU A 316 -11.58 25.92 29.57
N GLU A 317 -11.97 24.65 29.64
CA GLU A 317 -11.15 23.53 30.14
C GLU A 317 -10.44 22.86 28.96
N THR A 318 -9.48 23.57 28.37
CA THR A 318 -8.75 23.07 27.20
C THR A 318 -7.61 22.14 27.62
N ILE A 319 -7.67 20.89 27.16
CA ILE A 319 -6.48 20.03 27.13
C ILE A 319 -5.63 20.49 25.94
N LEU A 320 -4.48 21.08 26.22
CA LEU A 320 -3.54 21.50 25.19
C LEU A 320 -2.80 20.26 24.66
N LEU A 321 -3.16 19.84 23.44
CA LEU A 321 -2.32 18.91 22.67
C LEU A 321 -0.99 19.60 22.34
N PRO A 322 0.12 18.85 22.25
CA PRO A 322 1.39 19.41 21.79
C PRO A 322 1.28 20.04 20.39
N ASP A 323 2.00 21.14 20.15
CA ASP A 323 1.95 21.88 18.89
C ASP A 323 2.23 21.01 17.65
N TRP A 324 3.14 20.03 17.78
CA TRP A 324 3.47 19.11 16.70
C TRP A 324 2.29 18.20 16.33
N GLU A 325 1.48 17.78 17.30
CA GLU A 325 0.32 16.89 17.09
C GLU A 325 -0.83 17.66 16.44
N VAL A 326 -1.08 18.89 16.91
CA VAL A 326 -2.03 19.82 16.26
C VAL A 326 -1.62 20.07 14.81
N SER A 327 -0.33 20.36 14.59
CA SER A 327 0.22 20.63 13.25
C SER A 327 0.11 19.43 12.33
N TYR A 328 0.29 18.21 12.83
CA TYR A 328 0.07 16.98 12.06
C TYR A 328 -1.38 16.86 11.60
N HIS A 329 -2.35 17.03 12.50
CA HIS A 329 -3.77 16.91 12.15
C HIS A 329 -4.24 18.01 11.20
N GLN A 330 -3.79 19.25 11.42
CA GLN A 330 -4.06 20.36 10.52
C GLN A 330 -3.47 20.11 9.12
N SER A 331 -2.21 19.67 9.06
CA SER A 331 -1.53 19.37 7.79
C SER A 331 -2.17 18.21 7.05
N ARG A 332 -2.60 17.16 7.76
CA ARG A 332 -3.34 16.03 7.18
C ARG A 332 -4.65 16.49 6.56
N ALA A 333 -5.42 17.33 7.25
CA ALA A 333 -6.68 17.87 6.73
C ALA A 333 -6.44 18.72 5.47
N MET A 334 -5.42 19.58 5.49
CA MET A 334 -5.01 20.39 4.32
C MET A 334 -4.59 19.52 3.12
N SER A 335 -3.87 18.42 3.37
CA SER A 335 -3.52 17.45 2.32
C SER A 335 -4.77 16.76 1.75
N CYS A 336 -5.70 16.34 2.61
CA CYS A 336 -6.96 15.74 2.18
C CYS A 336 -7.80 16.71 1.33
N LYS A 337 -7.88 17.99 1.73
CA LYS A 337 -8.50 19.07 0.94
C LYS A 337 -7.92 19.22 -0.44
N TYR A 338 -6.59 19.20 -0.50
CA TYR A 338 -5.91 19.35 -1.77
C TYR A 338 -6.21 18.16 -2.68
N LEU A 339 -6.13 16.93 -2.17
CA LEU A 339 -6.42 15.73 -2.96
C LEU A 339 -7.89 15.63 -3.38
N SER A 340 -8.83 15.92 -2.47
CA SER A 340 -10.28 15.87 -2.75
C SER A 340 -10.69 16.87 -3.82
N SER A 341 -10.00 18.00 -3.92
CA SER A 341 -10.32 19.05 -4.88
C SER A 341 -10.13 18.67 -6.36
N PHE A 342 -9.50 17.52 -6.63
CA PHE A 342 -9.44 16.93 -7.97
C PHE A 342 -10.72 16.15 -8.33
N PHE A 343 -11.64 15.96 -7.39
CA PHE A 343 -12.80 15.09 -7.52
C PHE A 343 -14.11 15.74 -7.06
N PRO A 344 -14.52 16.87 -7.68
CA PRO A 344 -15.81 17.49 -7.37
C PRO A 344 -16.98 16.54 -7.60
N PHE A 345 -18.08 16.78 -6.89
CA PHE A 345 -19.33 16.04 -7.09
C PHE A 345 -20.05 16.47 -8.38
N GLU A 346 -20.66 15.49 -9.04
CA GLU A 346 -21.66 15.70 -10.07
C GLU A 346 -23.09 15.73 -9.48
N GLY A 347 -24.06 16.22 -10.26
CA GLY A 347 -25.45 16.34 -9.81
C GLY A 347 -26.14 15.01 -9.47
N ASN A 348 -25.60 13.88 -9.92
CA ASN A 348 -26.04 12.52 -9.57
C ASN A 348 -25.45 12.02 -8.23
N GLY A 349 -24.54 12.78 -7.60
CA GLY A 349 -23.89 12.40 -6.35
C GLY A 349 -22.63 11.56 -6.49
N GLU A 350 -22.18 11.26 -7.71
CA GLU A 350 -20.90 10.64 -7.98
C GLU A 350 -19.78 11.69 -7.92
N ARG A 351 -18.57 11.27 -7.57
CA ARG A 351 -17.37 12.08 -7.72
C ARG A 351 -16.89 11.94 -9.15
N LYS A 352 -16.29 13.00 -9.69
CA LYS A 352 -15.65 12.93 -11.00
C LYS A 352 -14.33 13.65 -11.00
N ALA A 353 -13.32 13.00 -11.58
CA ALA A 353 -12.02 13.62 -11.75
C ALA A 353 -12.15 14.90 -12.58
N ILE A 354 -11.41 15.95 -12.20
CA ILE A 354 -11.27 17.16 -13.00
C ILE A 354 -10.77 16.78 -14.41
N ASP A 355 -11.22 17.53 -15.41
CA ASP A 355 -10.67 17.38 -16.75
C ASP A 355 -9.17 17.77 -16.78
N LEU A 356 -8.44 17.18 -17.73
CA LEU A 356 -7.02 17.47 -17.93
C LEU A 356 -6.81 18.70 -18.84
N LEU A 357 -7.73 19.67 -18.83
CA LEU A 357 -7.52 20.92 -19.55
C LEU A 357 -6.42 21.74 -18.87
N ALA A 358 -5.60 22.41 -19.69
CA ALA A 358 -4.43 23.16 -19.22
C ALA A 358 -4.74 24.13 -18.07
N ARG A 359 -5.91 24.79 -18.08
CA ARG A 359 -6.33 25.72 -17.02
C ARG A 359 -6.48 25.04 -15.65
N HIS A 360 -7.06 23.84 -15.59
CA HIS A 360 -7.27 23.12 -14.34
C HIS A 360 -5.97 22.52 -13.81
N ILE A 361 -5.10 22.07 -14.72
CA ILE A 361 -3.74 21.61 -14.39
C ILE A 361 -2.92 22.75 -13.78
N VAL A 362 -2.89 23.92 -14.44
CA VAL A 362 -2.16 25.10 -13.94
C VAL A 362 -2.68 25.51 -12.57
N SER A 363 -4.01 25.64 -12.42
CA SER A 363 -4.62 25.95 -11.12
C SER A 363 -4.27 24.91 -10.04
N SER A 364 -4.20 23.63 -10.39
CA SER A 364 -3.83 22.56 -9.44
C SER A 364 -2.36 22.61 -9.01
N ARG A 365 -1.45 23.03 -9.90
CA ARG A 365 -0.03 23.27 -9.59
C ARG A 365 0.17 24.52 -8.73
N GLU A 366 -0.59 25.58 -8.98
CA GLU A 366 -0.58 26.80 -8.16
C GLU A 366 -1.07 26.50 -6.74
N ARG A 367 -2.18 25.75 -6.61
CA ARG A 367 -2.71 25.30 -5.32
C ARG A 367 -1.72 24.39 -4.58
N PHE A 368 -1.02 23.49 -5.27
CA PHE A 368 0.06 22.68 -4.67
C PHE A 368 1.18 23.57 -4.13
N SER A 369 1.66 24.50 -4.96
CA SER A 369 2.75 25.41 -4.59
C SER A 369 2.37 26.33 -3.42
N ALA A 370 1.09 26.71 -3.32
CA ALA A 370 0.57 27.43 -2.16
C ALA A 370 0.54 26.53 -0.92
N LEU A 371 -0.01 25.32 -1.01
CA LEU A 371 -0.06 24.34 0.09
C LEU A 371 1.34 24.08 0.67
N SER A 372 2.32 23.76 -0.17
CA SER A 372 3.70 23.48 0.27
C SER A 372 4.34 24.64 1.04
N LYS A 373 3.90 25.89 0.81
CA LYS A 373 4.39 27.07 1.55
C LYS A 373 3.73 27.24 2.90
N ILE A 374 2.44 26.90 3.03
CA ILE A 374 1.64 27.21 4.22
C ILE A 374 1.40 26.01 5.14
N ILE A 375 1.78 24.79 4.73
CA ILE A 375 1.53 23.58 5.50
C ILE A 375 2.34 23.58 6.81
N PRO A 376 1.70 23.47 8.00
CA PRO A 376 2.39 23.53 9.29
C PRO A 376 3.41 22.41 9.52
N ALA A 377 3.19 21.22 8.97
CA ALA A 377 4.05 20.05 9.16
C ALA A 377 5.52 20.28 8.75
N LYS A 378 5.80 21.28 7.91
CA LYS A 378 7.17 21.62 7.50
C LYS A 378 8.03 22.15 8.66
N ASP A 379 7.38 22.68 9.70
CA ASP A 379 8.05 23.35 10.83
C ASP A 379 8.40 22.36 11.96
N PHE A 380 8.08 21.07 11.80
CA PHE A 380 8.29 20.03 12.81
C PHE A 380 9.12 18.85 12.27
N ASP A 381 9.99 18.31 13.14
CA ASP A 381 10.97 17.27 12.78
C ASP A 381 10.57 15.85 13.26
N ASP A 382 9.37 15.68 13.82
CA ASP A 382 8.86 14.38 14.26
C ASP A 382 8.44 13.48 13.09
N ALA A 383 8.29 12.18 13.37
CA ALA A 383 7.97 11.18 12.35
C ALA A 383 6.62 11.44 11.66
N TYR A 384 5.62 11.93 12.39
CA TYR A 384 4.27 12.19 11.87
C TYR A 384 4.28 13.32 10.86
N ASN A 385 4.79 14.48 11.24
CA ASN A 385 4.86 15.62 10.33
C ASN A 385 5.77 15.36 9.12
N LYS A 386 6.95 14.76 9.34
CA LYS A 386 7.86 14.38 8.24
C LYS A 386 7.21 13.47 7.21
N SER A 387 6.41 12.50 7.65
CA SER A 387 5.77 11.54 6.76
C SER A 387 4.76 12.20 5.80
N LEU A 388 4.00 13.19 6.28
CA LEU A 388 3.07 13.95 5.43
C LEU A 388 3.80 14.80 4.39
N ILE A 389 4.94 15.41 4.76
CA ILE A 389 5.77 16.15 3.82
C ILE A 389 6.37 15.22 2.76
N GLN A 390 6.77 14.00 3.15
CA GLN A 390 7.26 12.99 2.20
C GLN A 390 6.18 12.53 1.23
N ASP A 391 4.93 12.36 1.65
CA ASP A 391 3.82 12.05 0.74
C ASP A 391 3.62 13.16 -0.30
N LEU A 392 3.63 14.43 0.15
CA LEU A 392 3.49 15.60 -0.72
C LEU A 392 4.63 15.72 -1.72
N GLU A 393 5.89 15.62 -1.26
CA GLU A 393 7.08 15.74 -2.10
C GLU A 393 7.35 14.48 -2.97
N GLY A 394 6.69 13.37 -2.66
CA GLY A 394 6.80 12.10 -3.36
C GLY A 394 5.88 11.99 -4.58
N GLN A 395 5.03 10.96 -4.60
CA GLN A 395 4.20 10.63 -5.76
C GLN A 395 3.16 11.73 -6.06
N ILE A 396 2.72 12.51 -5.06
CA ILE A 396 1.80 13.63 -5.28
C ILE A 396 2.45 14.67 -6.20
N LYS A 397 3.58 15.25 -5.81
CA LYS A 397 4.32 16.21 -6.63
C LYS A 397 4.67 15.66 -8.00
N LEU A 398 5.15 14.41 -8.06
CA LEU A 398 5.52 13.76 -9.31
C LEU A 398 4.34 13.70 -10.29
N ALA A 399 3.14 13.36 -9.82
CA ALA A 399 1.94 13.34 -10.64
C ALA A 399 1.50 14.77 -11.02
N VAL A 400 1.42 15.70 -10.07
CA VAL A 400 0.94 17.08 -10.31
C VAL A 400 1.76 17.84 -11.36
N PHE A 401 3.07 17.62 -11.39
CA PHE A 401 4.00 18.29 -12.32
C PHE A 401 4.31 17.50 -13.60
N ASN A 402 3.65 16.37 -13.82
CA ASN A 402 3.77 15.59 -15.05
C ASN A 402 2.40 15.18 -15.57
N ASP A 403 1.93 15.86 -16.62
CA ASP A 403 0.56 15.70 -17.14
C ASP A 403 0.27 14.26 -17.58
N LYS A 404 1.28 13.56 -18.10
CA LYS A 404 1.16 12.14 -18.45
C LYS A 404 0.96 11.29 -17.20
N TYR A 405 1.67 11.56 -16.11
CA TYR A 405 1.52 10.81 -14.86
C TYR A 405 0.19 11.11 -14.18
N LEU A 406 -0.20 12.39 -14.12
CA LEU A 406 -1.49 12.81 -13.58
C LEU A 406 -2.65 12.04 -14.24
N GLY A 407 -2.66 12.01 -15.58
CA GLY A 407 -3.72 11.36 -16.34
C GLY A 407 -3.64 9.83 -16.45
N THR A 408 -2.53 9.19 -16.09
CA THR A 408 -2.39 7.73 -16.20
C THR A 408 -2.54 6.99 -14.89
N TRP A 409 -1.97 7.51 -13.80
CA TRP A 409 -2.05 6.85 -12.49
C TRP A 409 -2.27 7.84 -11.34
N GLY A 410 -1.94 9.13 -11.53
CA GLY A 410 -1.96 10.14 -10.48
C GLY A 410 -3.34 10.34 -9.87
N LEU A 411 -4.37 10.51 -10.69
CA LEU A 411 -5.75 10.70 -10.20
C LEU A 411 -6.26 9.47 -9.44
N HIS A 412 -6.00 8.26 -9.94
CA HIS A 412 -6.38 7.02 -9.25
C HIS A 412 -5.65 6.87 -7.90
N PHE A 413 -4.37 7.23 -7.87
CA PHE A 413 -3.55 7.25 -6.66
C PHE A 413 -4.04 8.29 -5.64
N PHE A 414 -4.39 9.51 -6.08
CA PHE A 414 -4.87 10.58 -5.19
C PHE A 414 -6.14 10.17 -4.45
N LEU A 415 -7.09 9.50 -5.10
CA LEU A 415 -8.28 8.96 -4.45
C LEU A 415 -7.94 7.93 -3.37
N SER A 416 -7.02 7.01 -3.67
CA SER A 416 -6.60 5.97 -2.73
C SER A 416 -5.89 6.55 -1.50
N LEU A 417 -4.97 7.49 -1.71
CA LEU A 417 -4.22 8.13 -0.63
C LEU A 417 -5.11 9.06 0.20
N TRP A 418 -6.00 9.81 -0.44
CA TRP A 418 -6.98 10.64 0.25
C TRP A 418 -7.89 9.81 1.16
N ASP A 419 -8.48 8.72 0.63
CA ASP A 419 -9.37 7.85 1.40
C ASP A 419 -8.64 7.26 2.62
N ALA A 420 -7.36 6.89 2.46
CA ALA A 420 -6.52 6.39 3.54
C ALA A 420 -6.24 7.43 4.63
N HIS A 421 -5.90 8.68 4.29
CA HIS A 421 -5.70 9.73 5.30
C HIS A 421 -7.00 10.18 5.96
N ALA A 422 -8.07 10.36 5.17
CA ALA A 422 -9.39 10.70 5.70
C ALA A 422 -9.85 9.63 6.69
N LYS A 423 -9.59 8.35 6.38
CA LYS A 423 -9.92 7.22 7.24
C LYS A 423 -8.83 6.78 8.23
N GLN A 424 -7.68 7.44 8.23
CA GLN A 424 -6.54 7.14 9.10
C GLN A 424 -6.20 5.65 9.08
N MET A 425 -6.11 5.07 7.89
CA MET A 425 -5.78 3.65 7.71
C MET A 425 -4.60 3.49 6.78
N ARG A 426 -3.77 2.51 7.08
CA ARG A 426 -2.68 2.09 6.21
C ARG A 426 -3.25 1.30 5.03
N ASN A 427 -3.27 1.85 3.82
CA ASN A 427 -3.71 1.13 2.63
C ASN A 427 -2.55 0.47 1.84
N THR A 428 -1.32 0.91 2.08
CA THR A 428 -0.12 0.44 1.37
C THR A 428 1.10 0.42 2.30
N PHE A 429 2.23 -0.12 1.84
CA PHE A 429 3.55 -0.08 2.48
C PHE A 429 4.48 0.97 1.86
N LYS A 430 4.03 1.61 0.76
CA LYS A 430 4.87 2.50 -0.05
C LYS A 430 4.86 3.94 0.44
N ASP A 431 3.69 4.43 0.84
CA ASP A 431 3.48 5.84 1.15
C ASP A 431 3.79 6.09 2.64
N PRO A 432 4.76 6.96 2.96
CA PRO A 432 5.20 7.21 4.34
C PRO A 432 4.09 7.62 5.31
N GLY A 433 3.21 8.56 4.93
CA GLY A 433 2.24 9.12 5.89
C GLY A 433 1.20 8.14 6.37
N VAL A 434 0.79 7.20 5.52
CA VAL A 434 -0.16 6.14 5.91
C VAL A 434 0.51 5.02 6.73
N GLN A 435 1.85 4.91 6.74
CA GLN A 435 2.55 3.91 7.56
C GLN A 435 2.35 4.14 9.06
N LEU A 436 2.06 5.38 9.47
CA LEU A 436 1.91 5.73 10.87
C LEU A 436 0.54 5.35 11.45
N TYR A 437 -0.40 4.94 10.60
CA TYR A 437 -1.66 4.37 11.07
C TYR A 437 -1.47 2.92 11.51
N GLY A 438 -2.09 2.55 12.63
CA GLY A 438 -2.05 1.21 13.20
C GLY A 438 -0.75 0.82 13.90
N VAL A 439 0.23 1.71 14.03
CA VAL A 439 1.53 1.42 14.68
C VAL A 439 1.38 1.09 16.17
N ASP A 440 0.36 1.67 16.82
CA ASP A 440 0.08 1.44 18.24
C ASP A 440 -0.91 0.30 18.48
N SER A 441 -1.35 -0.39 17.42
CA SER A 441 -2.31 -1.50 17.51
C SER A 441 -1.58 -2.85 17.48
N PRO A 442 -1.45 -3.55 18.62
CA PRO A 442 -0.79 -4.86 18.63
C PRO A 442 -1.56 -5.89 17.81
N LEU A 443 -2.89 -5.83 17.81
CA LEU A 443 -3.73 -6.77 17.08
C LEU A 443 -3.60 -6.57 15.57
N PHE A 444 -3.67 -5.32 15.09
CA PHE A 444 -3.48 -5.02 13.67
C PHE A 444 -2.10 -5.46 13.18
N LEU A 445 -1.03 -5.12 13.91
CA LEU A 445 0.34 -5.49 13.54
C LEU A 445 0.55 -7.00 13.50
N GLU A 446 -0.05 -7.74 14.44
CA GLU A 446 0.02 -9.21 14.44
C GLU A 446 -0.76 -9.82 13.26
N CYS A 447 -1.96 -9.30 12.97
CA CYS A 447 -2.71 -9.70 11.78
C CYS A 447 -1.90 -9.42 10.51
N GLN A 448 -1.40 -8.20 10.34
CA GLN A 448 -0.58 -7.81 9.18
C GLN A 448 0.63 -8.73 8.99
N LYS A 449 1.37 -9.06 10.07
CA LYS A 449 2.52 -9.99 10.00
C LYS A 449 2.11 -11.39 9.56
N ARG A 450 1.03 -11.94 10.14
CA ARG A 450 0.51 -13.26 9.78
C ARG A 450 0.06 -13.31 8.33
N LEU A 451 -0.64 -12.27 7.88
CA LEU A 451 -1.13 -12.12 6.51
C LEU A 451 0.03 -11.99 5.51
N ALA A 452 1.04 -11.16 5.81
CA ALA A 452 2.24 -11.04 4.99
C ALA A 452 3.02 -12.36 4.91
N PHE A 453 3.17 -13.06 6.04
CA PHE A 453 3.81 -14.37 6.06
C PHE A 453 3.04 -15.40 5.21
N ALA A 454 1.70 -15.44 5.32
CA ALA A 454 0.86 -16.33 4.52
C ALA A 454 0.97 -16.00 3.03
N PHE A 455 0.97 -14.72 2.66
CA PHE A 455 1.21 -14.27 1.29
C PHE A 455 2.56 -14.75 0.75
N ASP A 456 3.63 -14.60 1.52
CA ASP A 456 4.99 -14.96 1.10
C ASP A 456 5.24 -16.49 1.04
N THR A 457 4.58 -17.27 1.90
CA THR A 457 4.93 -18.69 2.12
C THR A 457 3.89 -19.70 1.63
N SER A 458 2.61 -19.34 1.63
CA SER A 458 1.51 -20.27 1.32
C SER A 458 0.86 -19.99 -0.02
N VAL A 459 0.73 -18.72 -0.41
CA VAL A 459 0.07 -18.36 -1.66
C VAL A 459 1.02 -18.64 -2.83
N ARG A 460 0.59 -19.52 -3.74
CA ARG A 460 1.35 -19.77 -4.97
C ARG A 460 1.33 -18.52 -5.87
N PRO A 461 2.45 -18.19 -6.53
CA PRO A 461 2.47 -17.16 -7.57
C PRO A 461 1.37 -17.39 -8.61
N PRO A 462 0.76 -16.32 -9.16
CA PRO A 462 -0.22 -16.49 -10.21
C PRO A 462 0.43 -17.11 -11.45
N GLU A 463 -0.31 -17.98 -12.11
CA GLU A 463 0.12 -18.60 -13.36
C GLU A 463 -0.18 -17.65 -14.53
N PRO A 464 0.81 -17.31 -15.38
CA PRO A 464 0.58 -16.45 -16.53
C PRO A 464 -0.48 -17.03 -17.48
N SER A 465 -1.61 -16.34 -17.64
CA SER A 465 -2.69 -16.76 -18.55
C SER A 465 -2.53 -16.22 -19.98
N LEU A 466 -1.79 -15.13 -20.19
CA LEU A 466 -1.66 -14.51 -21.51
C LEU A 466 -0.65 -15.25 -22.39
N LYS A 467 -1.13 -15.76 -23.53
CA LYS A 467 -0.28 -16.26 -24.62
C LYS A 467 0.27 -15.07 -25.40
N LEU A 468 1.59 -14.90 -25.41
CA LEU A 468 2.25 -13.91 -26.27
C LEU A 468 2.16 -14.38 -27.73
N GLU A 469 1.35 -13.72 -28.55
CA GLU A 469 1.31 -13.94 -30.01
C GLU A 469 2.47 -13.26 -30.75
N ALA A 470 2.78 -13.81 -31.93
CA ALA A 470 4.08 -13.84 -32.58
C ALA A 470 4.43 -12.58 -33.38
N ASP A 471 5.63 -12.07 -33.17
CA ASP A 471 6.46 -11.60 -34.29
C ASP A 471 7.90 -12.11 -34.11
N GLY A 472 8.08 -13.39 -34.52
CA GLY A 472 9.36 -13.93 -34.98
C GLY A 472 10.46 -14.28 -33.96
N LYS A 473 10.36 -15.49 -33.37
CA LYS A 473 11.42 -16.47 -32.97
C LYS A 473 11.18 -17.06 -31.58
N TYR A 474 10.64 -18.29 -31.55
CA TYR A 474 10.24 -19.03 -30.35
C TYR A 474 11.34 -19.95 -29.81
N SER A 475 11.30 -20.19 -28.50
CA SER A 475 11.28 -21.57 -28.01
C SER A 475 10.16 -21.70 -26.98
N ASP A 476 9.57 -22.88 -26.84
CA ASP A 476 8.54 -23.22 -25.86
C ASP A 476 9.15 -23.21 -24.44
N GLY A 477 8.45 -22.63 -23.46
CA GLY A 477 9.00 -22.53 -22.11
C GLY A 477 8.09 -21.75 -21.15
N ARG A 478 7.29 -22.49 -20.39
CA ARG A 478 6.50 -22.02 -19.23
C ARG A 478 7.36 -21.12 -18.32
N VAL A 479 6.97 -19.87 -18.13
CA VAL A 479 7.66 -18.94 -17.22
C VAL A 479 7.14 -19.17 -15.80
N THR A 480 7.94 -19.83 -14.96
CA THR A 480 7.63 -19.95 -13.52
C THR A 480 7.89 -18.60 -12.84
N VAL A 481 6.83 -17.93 -12.41
CA VAL A 481 6.90 -16.72 -11.58
C VAL A 481 7.09 -17.14 -10.11
N SER A 482 7.89 -16.41 -9.33
CA SER A 482 8.19 -16.68 -7.91
C SER A 482 7.61 -15.54 -7.06
N MET A 483 7.15 -15.80 -5.82
CA MET A 483 6.59 -14.74 -4.95
C MET A 483 7.62 -13.64 -4.67
N SER A 484 8.90 -14.02 -4.57
CA SER A 484 10.05 -13.11 -4.43
C SER A 484 10.24 -12.15 -5.61
N TRP A 485 9.54 -12.35 -6.74
CA TRP A 485 9.59 -11.49 -7.93
C TRP A 485 8.60 -10.31 -7.85
N TYR A 486 7.57 -10.41 -7.01
CA TYR A 486 6.63 -9.32 -6.69
C TYR A 486 7.16 -8.40 -5.58
N ASN A 487 8.20 -8.85 -4.87
CA ASN A 487 8.91 -8.13 -3.82
C ASN A 487 10.28 -7.64 -4.33
N ARG A 488 10.30 -6.75 -5.34
CA ARG A 488 11.57 -6.27 -5.94
C ARG A 488 12.20 -5.13 -5.13
N SER A 489 13.45 -5.29 -4.70
CA SER A 489 14.47 -4.24 -4.79
C SER A 489 15.50 -4.60 -5.83
N ASP A 490 16.01 -3.62 -6.56
CA ASP A 490 17.12 -3.89 -7.45
C ASP A 490 18.45 -4.01 -6.70
N ASN A 491 19.05 -5.20 -6.85
CA ASN A 491 20.39 -5.66 -6.49
C ASN A 491 20.78 -5.69 -5.00
N PRO A 492 21.21 -6.84 -4.46
CA PRO A 492 21.68 -6.93 -3.09
C PRO A 492 23.10 -6.34 -2.96
N CYS A 493 23.22 -5.05 -2.64
CA CYS A 493 24.49 -4.35 -2.45
C CYS A 493 24.58 -3.58 -1.13
N PHE A 494 25.81 -3.24 -0.72
CA PHE A 494 26.15 -2.43 0.46
C PHE A 494 26.49 -0.99 0.09
N SER A 495 26.26 -0.02 0.97
CA SER A 495 26.69 1.37 0.74
C SER A 495 28.22 1.50 0.84
N ALA A 496 28.78 2.53 0.21
CA ALA A 496 30.21 2.87 0.33
C ALA A 496 30.71 3.02 1.78
N SER A 497 29.84 3.47 2.69
CA SER A 497 30.14 3.76 4.09
C SER A 497 29.97 2.57 5.03
N SER A 498 29.45 1.43 4.55
CA SER A 498 29.23 0.26 5.40
C SER A 498 30.56 -0.37 5.83
N MET A 499 30.70 -0.65 7.12
CA MET A 499 31.95 -1.11 7.73
C MET A 499 32.07 -2.63 7.72
N LEU A 500 33.12 -3.18 7.13
CA LEU A 500 33.37 -4.61 6.95
C LEU A 500 34.57 -5.08 7.79
N THR A 501 34.46 -6.26 8.41
CA THR A 501 35.50 -6.81 9.30
C THR A 501 36.50 -7.69 8.54
N LEU A 502 37.78 -7.31 8.61
CA LEU A 502 38.91 -8.09 8.10
C LEU A 502 39.23 -9.29 9.01
N ALA A 503 39.99 -10.25 8.49
CA ALA A 503 40.40 -11.44 9.23
C ALA A 503 41.25 -11.13 10.48
N ASN A 504 41.92 -9.98 10.52
CA ASN A 504 42.66 -9.49 11.69
C ASN A 504 41.77 -8.75 12.72
N GLY A 505 40.44 -8.70 12.50
CA GLY A 505 39.48 -8.04 13.38
C GLY A 505 39.32 -6.54 13.15
N GLN A 506 40.04 -5.94 12.21
CA GLN A 506 39.92 -4.52 11.89
C GLN A 506 38.70 -4.27 10.99
N ASP A 507 37.91 -3.26 11.30
CA ASP A 507 36.81 -2.79 10.46
C ASP A 507 37.29 -1.73 9.45
N ILE A 508 36.87 -1.88 8.20
CA ILE A 508 37.16 -0.95 7.10
C ILE A 508 35.90 -0.60 6.30
N PRO A 509 35.76 0.62 5.74
CA PRO A 509 34.69 0.92 4.80
C PRO A 509 34.75 0.01 3.57
N VAL A 510 33.59 -0.42 3.07
CA VAL A 510 33.53 -1.32 1.90
C VAL A 510 34.17 -0.69 0.65
N SER A 511 34.15 0.64 0.52
CA SER A 511 34.71 1.38 -0.62
C SER A 511 36.23 1.27 -0.78
N ILE A 512 36.96 0.97 0.31
CA ILE A 512 38.42 0.79 0.27
C ILE A 512 38.84 -0.66 0.02
N LEU A 513 37.88 -1.59 -0.03
CA LEU A 513 38.16 -3.00 -0.24
C LEU A 513 38.74 -3.24 -1.64
N ARG A 514 39.78 -4.08 -1.72
CA ARG A 514 40.45 -4.48 -2.96
C ARG A 514 40.73 -5.98 -2.99
N LYS A 515 41.06 -6.51 -4.16
CA LYS A 515 41.46 -7.91 -4.30
C LYS A 515 42.66 -8.23 -3.40
N GLY A 516 42.63 -9.42 -2.81
CA GLY A 516 43.67 -9.90 -1.90
C GLY A 516 43.47 -9.53 -0.42
N PHE A 517 42.57 -8.61 -0.10
CA PHE A 517 42.15 -8.37 1.29
C PHE A 517 41.52 -9.65 1.85
N VAL A 518 41.79 -9.94 3.14
CA VAL A 518 41.30 -11.16 3.79
C VAL A 518 40.17 -10.79 4.74
N LEU A 519 38.97 -11.32 4.49
CA LEU A 519 37.77 -11.05 5.26
C LEU A 519 37.50 -12.14 6.28
N GLN A 520 36.82 -11.78 7.37
CA GLN A 520 36.23 -12.75 8.27
C GLN A 520 34.95 -13.32 7.64
N THR A 521 34.85 -14.65 7.54
CA THR A 521 33.65 -15.38 7.12
C THR A 521 33.19 -16.33 8.23
N ALA A 522 31.97 -16.85 8.12
CA ALA A 522 31.43 -17.84 9.06
C ALA A 522 32.19 -19.19 9.04
N ALA A 523 32.93 -19.50 7.98
CA ALA A 523 33.74 -20.72 7.84
C ALA A 523 35.27 -20.46 7.89
N GLY A 524 35.70 -19.30 8.43
CA GLY A 524 37.12 -18.92 8.52
C GLY A 524 37.49 -17.76 7.59
N SER A 525 38.77 -17.38 7.54
CA SER A 525 39.19 -16.22 6.75
C SER A 525 39.22 -16.52 5.25
N ARG A 526 38.76 -15.58 4.40
CA ARG A 526 38.76 -15.76 2.93
C ARG A 526 39.23 -14.50 2.21
N LYS A 527 40.01 -14.66 1.14
CA LYS A 527 40.46 -13.52 0.33
C LYS A 527 39.36 -13.03 -0.61
N VAL A 528 39.35 -11.73 -0.83
CA VAL A 528 38.54 -11.06 -1.86
C VAL A 528 39.12 -11.37 -3.24
N ALA A 529 38.30 -11.93 -4.10
CA ALA A 529 38.64 -12.19 -5.50
C ALA A 529 38.33 -10.98 -6.38
N VAL A 530 37.13 -10.40 -6.24
CA VAL A 530 36.66 -9.24 -7.01
C VAL A 530 35.74 -8.37 -6.16
N VAL A 531 35.84 -7.05 -6.30
CA VAL A 531 34.86 -6.08 -5.78
C VAL A 531 34.07 -5.51 -6.94
N LEU A 532 32.75 -5.66 -6.94
CA LEU A 532 31.85 -5.06 -7.92
C LEU A 532 31.32 -3.73 -7.36
N GLU A 533 31.69 -2.62 -7.99
CA GLU A 533 31.14 -1.29 -7.73
C GLU A 533 30.01 -1.01 -8.74
N THR A 534 28.84 -0.61 -8.26
CA THR A 534 27.69 -0.22 -9.09
C THR A 534 27.25 1.19 -8.73
N ARG A 535 27.18 2.09 -9.72
CA ARG A 535 26.68 3.46 -9.50
C ARG A 535 25.16 3.45 -9.50
N VAL A 536 24.55 4.07 -8.49
CA VAL A 536 23.10 4.16 -8.30
C VAL A 536 22.66 5.59 -7.98
N ARG A 537 21.42 5.90 -8.34
CA ARG A 537 20.78 7.18 -8.05
C ARG A 537 19.40 6.93 -7.46
N GLU A 538 19.10 7.60 -6.34
CA GLU A 538 17.79 7.60 -5.67
C GLU A 538 17.27 6.20 -5.31
N VAL A 539 18.16 5.28 -4.92
CA VAL A 539 17.81 3.91 -4.53
C VAL A 539 17.46 3.86 -3.04
N ILE A 540 16.38 3.15 -2.70
CA ILE A 540 16.00 2.90 -1.31
C ILE A 540 17.01 1.94 -0.66
N MET A 541 17.57 2.34 0.46
CA MET A 541 18.42 1.49 1.30
C MET A 541 17.87 1.42 2.72
N CYS A 542 18.02 0.25 3.32
CA CYS A 542 17.67 -0.07 4.70
C CYS A 542 18.83 0.22 5.64
N ARG A 543 18.57 0.99 6.69
CA ARG A 543 19.48 1.18 7.82
C ARG A 543 19.23 0.08 8.84
N VAL A 544 20.14 -0.89 8.92
CA VAL A 544 20.01 -2.01 9.86
C VAL A 544 20.53 -1.62 11.24
N ASN A 545 21.56 -0.78 11.28
CA ASN A 545 22.10 -0.16 12.50
C ASN A 545 22.90 1.11 12.13
N LYS A 546 23.67 1.67 13.08
CA LYS A 546 24.46 2.90 12.85
C LYS A 546 25.51 2.77 11.75
N THR A 547 26.01 1.58 11.47
CA THR A 547 27.17 1.35 10.59
C THR A 547 26.86 0.50 9.35
N LEU A 548 25.62 -0.01 9.23
CA LEU A 548 25.17 -0.78 8.07
C LEU A 548 24.02 -0.09 7.35
N LEU A 549 24.31 0.35 6.12
CA LEU A 549 23.32 0.77 5.16
C LEU A 549 23.36 -0.18 3.95
N ILE A 550 22.26 -0.86 3.71
CA ILE A 550 22.21 -2.01 2.81
C ILE A 550 20.92 -2.00 2.00
N THR A 551 20.95 -2.53 0.79
CA THR A 551 19.73 -2.68 0.00
C THR A 551 18.72 -3.62 0.69
N PRO A 552 17.40 -3.42 0.50
CA PRO A 552 16.39 -4.05 1.35
C PRO A 552 16.36 -5.58 1.26
N TRP A 553 16.88 -6.17 0.17
CA TRP A 553 16.81 -7.61 -0.11
C TRP A 553 18.18 -8.27 -0.20
N HIS A 554 19.22 -7.65 0.38
CA HIS A 554 20.50 -8.32 0.56
C HIS A 554 20.43 -9.25 1.78
N PRO A 555 20.57 -10.59 1.64
CA PRO A 555 20.43 -11.52 2.75
C PRO A 555 21.43 -11.24 3.88
N ILE A 556 20.92 -11.13 5.10
CA ILE A 556 21.71 -10.98 6.34
C ILE A 556 21.25 -11.99 7.39
N ILE A 557 22.11 -12.31 8.36
CA ILE A 557 21.71 -13.05 9.56
C ILE A 557 21.22 -12.06 10.61
N HIS A 558 19.97 -12.22 11.03
CA HIS A 558 19.38 -11.52 12.16
C HIS A 558 18.80 -12.55 13.13
N LYS A 559 19.15 -12.46 14.43
CA LYS A 559 18.72 -13.40 15.48
C LYS A 559 18.93 -14.89 15.13
N GLY A 560 20.01 -15.20 14.41
CA GLY A 560 20.39 -16.59 14.06
C GLY A 560 19.79 -17.15 12.77
N SER A 561 18.93 -16.39 12.07
CA SER A 561 18.33 -16.82 10.79
C SER A 561 18.63 -15.86 9.65
N TRP A 562 18.77 -16.38 8.43
CA TRP A 562 18.86 -15.58 7.21
C TRP A 562 17.53 -14.87 6.95
N THR A 563 17.59 -13.55 6.76
CA THR A 563 16.44 -12.69 6.47
C THR A 563 16.86 -11.50 5.58
N PHE A 564 15.89 -10.65 5.23
CA PHE A 564 16.10 -9.45 4.43
C PHE A 564 16.04 -8.17 5.27
N PRO A 565 16.93 -7.20 5.06
CA PRO A 565 16.93 -5.90 5.73
C PRO A 565 15.58 -5.17 5.71
N ALA A 566 14.78 -5.33 4.64
CA ALA A 566 13.42 -4.80 4.55
C ALA A 566 12.53 -5.16 5.75
N THR A 567 12.79 -6.31 6.39
CA THR A 567 11.99 -6.84 7.50
C THR A 567 12.54 -6.49 8.89
N VAL A 568 13.82 -6.07 8.97
CA VAL A 568 14.53 -5.89 10.26
C VAL A 568 15.19 -4.53 10.43
N ALA A 569 15.14 -3.66 9.43
CA ALA A 569 15.79 -2.35 9.46
C ALA A 569 15.11 -1.40 10.43
N THR A 570 15.91 -0.51 11.03
CA THR A 570 15.44 0.56 11.92
C THR A 570 15.00 1.81 11.15
N GLY A 571 15.10 1.80 9.82
CA GLY A 571 14.66 2.88 8.94
C GLY A 571 15.11 2.68 7.50
N ALA A 572 14.58 3.50 6.59
CA ALA A 572 14.95 3.54 5.18
C ALA A 572 15.46 4.93 4.79
N VAL A 573 16.32 5.00 3.79
CA VAL A 573 16.82 6.26 3.20
C VAL A 573 16.89 6.15 1.69
N VAL A 574 16.72 7.28 1.01
CA VAL A 574 17.01 7.43 -0.41
C VAL A 574 18.51 7.68 -0.57
N TYR A 575 19.19 6.86 -1.37
CA TYR A 575 20.64 6.87 -1.53
C TYR A 575 21.05 7.06 -2.99
N SER A 576 21.94 8.02 -3.22
CA SER A 576 22.64 8.23 -4.49
C SER A 576 24.14 8.11 -4.24
N GLY A 577 24.84 7.30 -5.02
CA GLY A 577 26.25 7.01 -4.82
C GLY A 577 26.67 5.68 -5.42
N SER A 578 27.73 5.08 -4.88
CA SER A 578 28.19 3.75 -5.29
C SER A 578 27.77 2.70 -4.26
N VAL A 579 27.21 1.60 -4.73
CA VAL A 579 26.95 0.40 -3.94
C VAL A 579 27.88 -0.72 -4.36
N TYR A 580 28.21 -1.60 -3.41
CA TYR A 580 29.27 -2.59 -3.59
C TYR A 580 28.75 -4.01 -3.34
N SER A 581 29.23 -4.94 -4.15
CA SER A 581 29.06 -6.38 -3.99
C SER A 581 30.42 -7.06 -4.03
N ILE A 582 30.62 -8.10 -3.22
CA ILE A 582 31.93 -8.76 -3.07
C ILE A 582 31.84 -10.18 -3.63
N LEU A 583 32.87 -10.61 -4.36
CA LEU A 583 33.12 -12.01 -4.69
C LEU A 583 34.37 -12.48 -3.94
N LEU A 584 34.25 -13.53 -3.14
CA LEU A 584 35.37 -14.16 -2.42
C LEU A 584 36.05 -15.24 -3.27
N GLU A 585 37.21 -15.73 -2.85
CA GLU A 585 37.84 -16.91 -3.47
C GLU A 585 36.90 -18.14 -3.42
N PRO A 586 36.85 -18.96 -4.48
CA PRO A 586 35.84 -20.01 -4.64
C PRO A 586 35.96 -21.08 -3.57
N ASP A 587 34.85 -21.41 -2.91
CA ASP A 587 34.74 -22.50 -1.93
C ASP A 587 33.45 -23.28 -2.16
N THR A 588 33.44 -24.55 -1.75
CA THR A 588 32.25 -25.41 -1.79
C THR A 588 31.28 -25.16 -0.64
N ASP A 589 31.76 -24.64 0.50
CA ASP A 589 30.93 -24.27 1.64
C ASP A 589 30.31 -22.89 1.45
N ALA A 590 28.98 -22.81 1.46
CA ALA A 590 28.24 -21.56 1.39
C ALA A 590 28.55 -20.61 2.58
N GLN A 591 28.98 -21.13 3.73
CA GLN A 591 29.37 -20.32 4.88
C GLN A 591 30.72 -19.61 4.66
N ALA A 592 31.59 -20.14 3.80
CA ALA A 592 32.82 -19.47 3.37
C ALA A 592 32.56 -18.28 2.42
N HIS A 593 31.33 -18.15 1.91
CA HIS A 593 30.86 -17.03 1.09
C HIS A 593 29.97 -16.06 1.88
N THR A 594 30.40 -15.79 3.10
CA THR A 594 29.78 -14.80 3.99
C THR A 594 30.81 -13.74 4.36
N LEU A 595 30.35 -12.58 4.77
CA LEU A 595 31.20 -11.52 5.31
C LEU A 595 30.53 -10.90 6.52
N ARG A 596 31.33 -10.34 7.42
CA ARG A 596 30.83 -9.58 8.57
C ARG A 596 30.83 -8.10 8.24
N ILE A 597 29.67 -7.45 8.31
CA ILE A 597 29.50 -6.04 7.97
C ILE A 597 28.52 -5.37 8.94
N GLY A 598 28.91 -4.23 9.50
CA GLY A 598 28.19 -3.51 10.55
C GLY A 598 27.75 -4.41 11.71
N GLY A 599 28.60 -5.39 12.07
CA GLY A 599 28.34 -6.33 13.17
C GLY A 599 27.43 -7.52 12.85
N VAL A 600 26.86 -7.63 11.65
CA VAL A 600 26.03 -8.78 11.22
C VAL A 600 26.70 -9.59 10.12
N TRP A 601 26.25 -10.82 9.91
CA TRP A 601 26.67 -11.65 8.77
C TRP A 601 25.82 -11.34 7.54
N ALA A 602 26.46 -11.20 6.38
CA ALA A 602 25.81 -11.01 5.09
C ALA A 602 26.41 -11.97 4.05
N THR A 603 25.67 -12.24 2.97
CA THR A 603 26.13 -13.16 1.91
C THR A 603 26.96 -12.43 0.86
N THR A 604 27.95 -13.09 0.27
CA THR A 604 28.69 -12.56 -0.87
C THR A 604 28.09 -13.03 -2.19
N LEU A 605 28.57 -12.48 -3.31
CA LEU A 605 28.31 -13.07 -4.62
C LEU A 605 28.97 -14.46 -4.72
N GLY A 606 28.42 -15.31 -5.59
CA GLY A 606 28.95 -16.63 -5.88
C GLY A 606 28.77 -17.64 -4.75
N HIS A 607 27.86 -17.40 -3.80
CA HIS A 607 27.80 -18.08 -2.50
C HIS A 607 27.34 -19.55 -2.49
N GLY A 608 27.21 -20.20 -3.64
CA GLY A 608 26.89 -21.62 -3.77
C GLY A 608 25.40 -21.99 -3.62
N VAL A 609 24.57 -21.13 -3.04
CA VAL A 609 23.13 -21.42 -2.83
C VAL A 609 22.31 -20.95 -4.03
N THR A 610 22.04 -21.84 -4.97
CA THR A 610 21.41 -21.48 -6.27
C THR A 610 19.91 -21.74 -6.35
N SER A 611 19.35 -22.49 -5.39
CA SER A 611 17.93 -22.84 -5.29
C SER A 611 17.59 -23.30 -3.87
N GLY A 612 16.29 -23.39 -3.54
CA GLY A 612 15.82 -23.82 -2.22
C GLY A 612 15.04 -22.72 -1.49
N ARG A 613 14.73 -22.98 -0.20
CA ARG A 613 13.97 -22.08 0.69
C ARG A 613 14.84 -21.12 1.52
N ASP A 614 16.16 -21.18 1.33
CA ASP A 614 17.11 -20.27 1.99
C ASP A 614 16.97 -18.86 1.40
N ALA A 615 16.97 -17.81 2.24
CA ALA A 615 16.85 -16.42 1.77
C ALA A 615 17.96 -16.01 0.78
N ARG A 616 19.10 -16.71 0.80
CA ARG A 616 20.20 -16.52 -0.15
C ARG A 616 19.93 -17.13 -1.53
N ALA A 617 18.97 -18.06 -1.66
CA ALA A 617 18.80 -18.87 -2.86
C ALA A 617 18.61 -18.04 -4.13
N HIS A 618 19.62 -18.02 -5.00
CA HIS A 618 19.58 -17.21 -6.22
C HIS A 618 20.34 -17.87 -7.39
N ARG A 619 19.64 -18.14 -8.51
CA ARG A 619 20.17 -18.91 -9.66
C ARG A 619 21.42 -18.33 -10.34
N PHE A 620 21.56 -17.01 -10.33
CA PHE A 620 22.74 -16.31 -10.87
C PHE A 620 23.72 -15.90 -9.77
N LEU A 621 23.32 -15.01 -8.87
CA LEU A 621 24.15 -14.53 -7.75
C LEU A 621 24.71 -15.64 -6.84
N GLY A 622 24.04 -16.78 -6.68
CA GLY A 622 24.57 -17.93 -5.95
C GLY A 622 25.47 -18.84 -6.77
N ASN A 623 25.59 -18.65 -8.08
CA ASN A 623 26.43 -19.48 -8.94
C ASN A 623 27.79 -18.80 -9.19
N TYR A 624 28.82 -19.31 -8.52
CA TYR A 624 30.17 -18.75 -8.59
C TYR A 624 30.69 -18.60 -10.03
N ALA A 625 30.60 -19.66 -10.82
CA ALA A 625 31.13 -19.69 -12.19
C ALA A 625 30.45 -18.64 -13.10
N ARG A 626 29.12 -18.49 -12.98
CA ARG A 626 28.35 -17.50 -13.76
C ARG A 626 28.69 -16.07 -13.35
N VAL A 627 28.77 -15.80 -12.05
CA VAL A 627 29.15 -14.48 -11.53
C VAL A 627 30.56 -14.13 -11.95
N SER A 628 31.52 -15.03 -11.74
CA SER A 628 32.92 -14.82 -12.10
C SER A 628 33.08 -14.51 -13.59
N LYS A 629 32.40 -15.28 -14.46
CA LYS A 629 32.38 -15.01 -15.91
C LYS A 629 31.76 -13.65 -16.24
N ALA A 630 30.66 -13.27 -15.59
CA ALA A 630 30.01 -11.99 -15.82
C ALA A 630 30.88 -10.80 -15.37
N LEU A 631 31.60 -10.93 -14.26
CA LEU A 631 32.52 -9.91 -13.77
C LEU A 631 33.73 -9.75 -14.69
N ALA A 632 34.27 -10.85 -15.23
CA ALA A 632 35.37 -10.80 -16.19
C ALA A 632 35.01 -10.01 -17.47
N ILE A 633 33.74 -10.04 -17.89
CA ILE A 633 33.24 -9.29 -19.07
C ILE A 633 33.26 -7.77 -18.86
N LEU A 634 33.13 -7.29 -17.62
CA LEU A 634 33.17 -5.85 -17.31
C LEU A 634 34.57 -5.25 -17.48
N GLY A 635 35.62 -6.09 -17.43
CA GLY A 635 37.00 -5.64 -17.24
C GLY A 635 37.27 -5.38 -15.76
N ILE A 636 38.11 -6.22 -15.16
CA ILE A 636 38.52 -6.10 -13.76
C ILE A 636 39.84 -5.32 -13.73
N SER A 637 39.90 -4.24 -12.97
CA SER A 637 41.11 -3.44 -12.79
C SER A 637 42.24 -4.24 -12.11
N PRO A 638 43.51 -3.79 -12.19
CA PRO A 638 44.64 -4.49 -11.55
C PRO A 638 44.46 -4.68 -10.03
N ASP A 639 43.79 -3.73 -9.35
CA ASP A 639 43.44 -3.79 -7.93
C ASP A 639 42.16 -4.59 -7.63
N GLY A 640 41.55 -5.20 -8.66
CA GLY A 640 40.48 -6.18 -8.54
C GLY A 640 39.07 -5.61 -8.43
N VAL A 641 38.85 -4.38 -8.92
CA VAL A 641 37.54 -3.72 -8.95
C VAL A 641 36.93 -3.86 -10.35
N ALA A 642 35.68 -4.29 -10.41
CA ALA A 642 34.86 -4.23 -11.62
C ALA A 642 33.80 -3.16 -11.42
N VAL A 643 33.63 -2.26 -12.40
CA VAL A 643 32.64 -1.18 -12.30
C VAL A 643 31.48 -1.48 -13.25
N SER A 644 30.26 -1.32 -12.75
CA SER A 644 29.04 -1.55 -13.51
C SER A 644 28.08 -0.37 -13.42
N SER A 645 27.32 -0.17 -14.49
CA SER A 645 26.18 0.77 -14.53
C SER A 645 24.86 0.15 -14.07
N GLY A 646 24.83 -1.16 -13.79
CA GLY A 646 23.62 -1.87 -13.40
C GLY A 646 23.65 -3.35 -13.77
N VAL A 647 22.50 -3.95 -14.00
CA VAL A 647 22.41 -5.40 -14.26
C VAL A 647 21.88 -5.75 -15.63
N ILE A 648 22.38 -6.87 -16.17
CA ILE A 648 21.87 -7.49 -17.39
C ILE A 648 20.86 -8.55 -16.97
N ARG A 649 19.64 -8.42 -17.48
CA ARG A 649 18.61 -9.42 -17.34
C ARG A 649 18.37 -10.08 -18.67
N ASP A 650 18.15 -11.38 -18.65
CA ASP A 650 17.74 -12.12 -19.83
C ASP A 650 16.45 -11.50 -20.39
N LYS A 651 16.44 -11.18 -21.69
CA LYS A 651 15.35 -10.40 -22.30
C LYS A 651 14.00 -11.10 -22.16
N ARG A 652 14.01 -12.44 -22.12
CA ARG A 652 12.84 -13.30 -22.07
C ARG A 652 12.41 -13.68 -20.65
N SER A 653 13.32 -14.20 -19.83
CA SER A 653 13.00 -14.66 -18.48
C SER A 653 13.06 -13.56 -17.42
N LYS A 654 13.57 -12.36 -17.77
CA LYS A 654 13.83 -11.22 -16.87
C LYS A 654 14.71 -11.57 -15.66
N ARG A 655 15.26 -12.78 -15.63
CA ARG A 655 16.20 -13.24 -14.62
C ARG A 655 17.50 -12.49 -14.80
N LEU A 656 18.11 -12.17 -13.68
CA LEU A 656 19.46 -11.63 -13.66
C LEU A 656 20.43 -12.63 -14.29
N THR A 657 21.20 -12.19 -15.28
CA THR A 657 22.17 -13.02 -16.02
C THR A 657 23.55 -12.40 -16.16
N GLY A 658 23.73 -11.15 -15.73
CA GLY A 658 25.02 -10.47 -15.80
C GLY A 658 24.98 -9.05 -15.26
N PHE A 659 26.05 -8.30 -15.54
CA PHE A 659 26.25 -6.91 -15.11
C PHE A 659 26.48 -6.03 -16.33
N LYS A 660 25.93 -4.80 -16.34
CA LYS A 660 26.07 -3.88 -17.49
C LYS A 660 27.46 -3.24 -17.46
N ASN A 661 28.11 -3.19 -18.62
CA ASN A 661 29.36 -2.46 -18.78
C ASN A 661 29.09 -0.95 -18.87
N ILE A 662 30.05 -0.14 -18.45
CA ILE A 662 30.03 1.31 -18.67
C ILE A 662 30.56 1.53 -20.08
N CYS A 663 29.69 1.82 -21.06
CA CYS A 663 30.16 2.26 -22.37
C CYS A 663 31.03 3.51 -22.18
N PRO A 664 32.24 3.57 -22.78
CA PRO A 664 32.97 4.82 -22.84
C PRO A 664 32.13 5.80 -23.67
N SER A 665 31.79 6.94 -23.09
CA SER A 665 31.22 8.05 -23.84
C SER A 665 32.15 8.39 -25.01
N SER A 666 31.58 8.57 -26.19
CA SER A 666 32.21 9.02 -27.43
C SER A 666 32.82 10.43 -27.30
N ALA A 667 33.94 10.54 -26.57
CA ALA A 667 34.73 11.76 -26.41
C ALA A 667 36.25 11.50 -26.37
N GLN A 668 36.72 10.34 -26.83
CA GLN A 668 38.15 10.02 -26.97
C GLN A 668 38.50 9.39 -28.34
N LEU A 669 37.77 9.80 -29.37
CA LEU A 669 38.14 9.57 -30.77
C LEU A 669 38.06 10.91 -31.50
N GLU A 670 38.96 11.82 -31.15
CA GLU A 670 39.50 12.84 -32.04
C GLU A 670 40.76 13.40 -31.37
N ALA A 671 41.87 13.23 -32.07
CA ALA A 671 43.16 13.88 -31.85
C ALA A 671 43.12 15.29 -32.45
#